data_AF-A0A432WI06-F1
#
_entry.id   AF-A0A432WI06-F1
#
_cell.length_a   1.000
_cell.length_b   1.000
_cell.length_c   1.000
_cell.angle_alpha   90.00
_cell.angle_beta   90.00
_cell.angle_gamma   90.00
#
_symmetry.space_group_name_H-M   'P 1'
#
loop_
_entity.id
_entity.type
_entity.pdbx_description
1 polymer ?
#
loop_
_entity_poly.entity_id
_entity_poly.type
_entity_poly.pdbx_seq_one_letter_code
_entity_poly.pdbx_strand_id
1 'polypeptide(L)'
;MGNVLSGIQTMYKSAFFLTTVSAAVVLSACSINPQPSGERAILVSIDALNERLLRDNLSAQQAPALYRVFDGGACTEYAQPMFPSVTAAGHASIWTGAYGDVHNIAANAVHVLPRDQNTVMATISGFDSANLSAEPIWISAGYAQRRVGGHHSTQAPGEAGFPARSGERNAQQQADFERVQAGYELSNVQVMNGYNQQVTGHAVIRAEDVSWTEVSQWRNLGQLGVTLEPKAFTFSNAAGTFHGLLFGSSRYDSIAISLTPDINQAVIAQSNPVETEDFADRELARHFSKPLKVETESGNTFLRARLFEVSNNGEDFMLYHPSMHVMDTNHESVQAGYDEYVQGWFGNSASRMYTAGKFGPTRFQGGDGTAEARYLETAELFTRVFNKGSSWFWQEQQVDLLVDYFPLGDSIDHSLLTYMDPTWPGYDEAVGEAMTELRNKTWQLVDLRLEHLLQLAADANAATFVVGDHGMRSSWMEFKPNVLLQQAGLQVLDANGMVDLSQSKAVAPSGHWVTINTTEWRGGIVEPDEKEAVIAEVVQALQGAADSEGGSVIERVYIASEHPELGIGGAAGGDVYWSEADNYRSSRSTRGDQYVAETSPLGWHSRASTDPYMQTVTCAYGGGFTSKRIPASKLIDVAPTVSDYLRMPAPRHTQGRSLLPDLR
;
A
#
# COMPACT_ATOMS: atom_id res chain seq x y z
N MET A 1 83.09 55.72 18.74
CA MET A 1 83.59 56.07 17.40
C MET A 1 83.35 54.88 16.49
N GLY A 2 82.49 55.03 15.49
CA GLY A 2 82.34 54.13 14.32
C GLY A 2 81.90 52.70 14.63
N ASN A 3 81.40 51.90 13.69
CA ASN A 3 80.85 52.11 12.37
C ASN A 3 80.26 50.73 12.01
N VAL A 4 79.04 50.70 11.48
CA VAL A 4 78.61 49.92 10.30
C VAL A 4 78.87 48.40 10.26
N LEU A 5 77.75 47.65 10.26
CA LEU A 5 77.43 46.37 9.57
C LEU A 5 78.34 45.15 9.86
N SER A 6 77.87 43.96 10.19
CA SER A 6 76.78 43.15 9.64
C SER A 6 76.69 41.82 10.43
N GLY A 7 75.58 41.07 10.27
CA GLY A 7 75.64 39.60 10.34
C GLY A 7 75.11 38.89 11.59
N ILE A 8 73.77 38.80 11.67
CA ILE A 8 72.92 37.66 12.10
C ILE A 8 73.53 36.60 13.05
N GLN A 9 72.96 36.52 14.26
CA GLN A 9 72.55 35.24 14.87
C GLN A 9 71.35 35.44 15.82
N THR A 10 70.43 34.50 15.71
CA THR A 10 69.08 34.42 16.28
C THR A 10 69.12 34.02 17.76
N MET A 11 68.24 34.59 18.61
CA MET A 11 67.16 33.84 19.30
C MET A 11 66.47 34.60 20.45
N TYR A 12 65.16 34.34 20.52
CA TYR A 12 64.15 34.55 21.58
C TYR A 12 63.73 35.99 21.94
N LYS A 13 62.67 36.45 21.27
CA LYS A 13 61.72 37.45 21.80
C LYS A 13 60.39 36.76 22.09
N SER A 14 59.92 36.85 23.33
CA SER A 14 58.50 36.80 23.67
C SER A 14 58.01 38.25 23.73
N ALA A 15 57.06 38.61 22.88
CA ALA A 15 56.41 39.91 22.88
C ALA A 15 54.89 39.71 23.00
N PHE A 16 54.32 40.33 24.03
CA PHE A 16 52.89 40.60 24.17
C PHE A 16 52.38 41.35 22.93
N PHE A 17 51.36 40.81 22.27
CA PHE A 17 50.53 41.55 21.34
C PHE A 17 49.07 41.41 21.80
N LEU A 18 48.43 42.56 22.02
CA LEU A 18 46.98 42.66 22.13
C LEU A 18 46.36 42.14 20.83
N THR A 19 45.62 41.04 20.89
CA THR A 19 44.71 40.62 19.83
C THR A 19 43.31 41.15 20.15
N THR A 20 42.88 42.10 19.31
CA THR A 20 41.47 42.39 19.07
C THR A 20 40.75 41.12 18.67
N VAL A 21 39.81 40.64 19.50
CA VAL A 21 38.90 39.56 19.15
C VAL A 21 37.87 40.11 18.17
N SER A 22 38.11 39.93 16.88
CA SER A 22 37.06 40.03 15.87
C SER A 22 36.12 38.85 16.09
N ALA A 23 34.91 39.13 16.58
CA ALA A 23 33.81 38.19 16.56
C ALA A 23 33.44 37.92 15.09
N ALA A 24 34.04 36.89 14.49
CA ALA A 24 33.54 36.32 13.25
C ALA A 24 32.23 35.60 13.58
N VAL A 25 31.12 36.32 13.42
CA VAL A 25 29.80 35.71 13.32
C VAL A 25 29.84 34.86 12.06
N VAL A 26 30.01 33.54 12.23
CA VAL A 26 29.66 32.58 11.18
C VAL A 26 28.15 32.63 11.11
N LEU A 27 27.64 33.52 10.25
CA LEU A 27 26.30 33.38 9.70
C LEU A 27 26.32 32.06 8.94
N SER A 28 25.93 30.96 9.60
CA SER A 28 25.36 29.84 8.87
C SER A 28 24.25 30.44 8.05
N ALA A 29 24.46 30.55 6.74
CA ALA A 29 23.38 30.75 5.82
C ALA A 29 22.44 29.56 6.05
N CYS A 30 21.39 29.77 6.83
CA CYS A 30 20.17 29.00 6.62
C CYS A 30 19.91 29.15 5.13
N SER A 31 20.10 28.06 4.39
CA SER A 31 19.52 27.91 3.07
C SER A 31 18.02 28.05 3.29
N ILE A 32 17.52 29.28 3.24
CA ILE A 32 16.11 29.55 3.08
C ILE A 32 15.84 29.06 1.66
N ASN A 33 15.57 27.76 1.53
CA ASN A 33 15.04 27.23 0.29
C ASN A 33 13.79 28.09 0.01
N PRO A 34 13.73 28.77 -1.14
CA PRO A 34 12.59 29.61 -1.45
C PRO A 34 11.33 28.76 -1.34
N GLN A 35 10.35 29.25 -0.57
CA GLN A 35 8.99 28.72 -0.56
C GLN A 35 8.54 28.53 -2.02
N PRO A 36 7.96 27.37 -2.38
CA PRO A 36 7.52 27.10 -3.75
C PRO A 36 6.62 28.23 -4.25
N SER A 37 6.96 28.81 -5.40
CA SER A 37 6.31 30.02 -5.93
C SER A 37 4.99 29.77 -6.67
N GLY A 38 4.26 28.69 -6.35
CA GLY A 38 3.01 28.32 -7.00
C GLY A 38 2.15 27.35 -6.20
N GLU A 39 0.97 27.02 -6.74
CA GLU A 39 0.04 26.02 -6.16
C GLU A 39 0.78 24.69 -5.91
N ARG A 40 0.60 24.13 -4.71
CA ARG A 40 1.06 22.78 -4.30
C ARG A 40 -0.13 21.90 -3.96
N ALA A 41 0.02 20.59 -4.10
CA ALA A 41 -1.03 19.63 -3.81
C ALA A 41 -0.49 18.35 -3.15
N ILE A 42 -1.30 17.77 -2.27
CA ILE A 42 -1.20 16.37 -1.83
C ILE A 42 -2.34 15.62 -2.48
N LEU A 43 -2.05 14.61 -3.30
CA LEU A 43 -3.00 13.63 -3.80
C LEU A 43 -2.83 12.35 -2.98
N VAL A 44 -3.83 12.00 -2.19
CA VAL A 44 -3.82 10.78 -1.37
C VAL A 44 -4.91 9.82 -1.81
N SER A 45 -4.52 8.57 -2.08
CA SER A 45 -5.44 7.45 -2.19
C SER A 45 -5.56 6.75 -0.84
N ILE A 46 -6.76 6.74 -0.26
CA ILE A 46 -7.10 5.96 0.93
C ILE A 46 -7.84 4.71 0.44
N ASP A 47 -7.21 3.55 0.63
CA ASP A 47 -7.70 2.27 0.14
C ASP A 47 -9.07 1.91 0.73
N ALA A 48 -9.95 1.37 -0.11
CA ALA A 48 -11.32 1.00 0.21
C ALA A 48 -12.19 2.14 0.82
N LEU A 49 -11.88 3.40 0.53
CA LEU A 49 -12.64 4.54 1.07
C LEU A 49 -14.02 4.70 0.42
N ASN A 50 -15.05 4.17 1.07
CA ASN A 50 -16.46 4.40 0.72
C ASN A 50 -17.13 5.31 1.77
N GLU A 51 -17.53 6.52 1.37
CA GLU A 51 -18.12 7.52 2.28
C GLU A 51 -19.36 6.98 3.01
N ARG A 52 -20.24 6.24 2.31
CA ARG A 52 -21.46 5.70 2.91
C ARG A 52 -21.13 4.65 3.97
N LEU A 53 -20.31 3.66 3.64
CA LEU A 53 -19.92 2.61 4.57
C LEU A 53 -19.20 3.19 5.80
N LEU A 54 -18.42 4.25 5.60
CA LEU A 54 -17.78 4.97 6.68
C LEU A 54 -18.81 5.62 7.61
N ARG A 55 -19.74 6.41 7.07
CA ARG A 55 -20.77 7.10 7.85
C ARG A 55 -21.77 6.16 8.53
N ASP A 56 -22.02 5.00 7.95
CA ASP A 56 -22.89 3.97 8.54
C ASP A 56 -22.30 3.39 9.85
N ASN A 57 -20.98 3.48 10.04
CA ASN A 57 -20.28 2.85 11.17
C ASN A 57 -19.52 3.82 12.10
N LEU A 58 -19.13 5.00 11.61
CA LEU A 58 -18.32 5.98 12.36
C LEU A 58 -19.03 7.32 12.48
N SER A 59 -19.00 7.89 13.68
CA SER A 59 -19.47 9.26 13.96
C SER A 59 -18.43 10.33 13.59
N ALA A 60 -18.88 11.58 13.45
CA ALA A 60 -18.00 12.74 13.24
C ALA A 60 -17.02 12.97 14.39
N GLN A 61 -17.34 12.51 15.61
CA GLN A 61 -16.43 12.57 16.76
C GLN A 61 -15.31 11.54 16.66
N GLN A 62 -15.58 10.38 16.04
CA GLN A 62 -14.58 9.32 15.85
C GLN A 62 -13.72 9.59 14.62
N ALA A 63 -14.26 10.18 13.55
CA ALA A 63 -13.52 10.46 12.31
C ALA A 63 -13.61 11.94 11.90
N PRO A 64 -13.15 12.89 12.72
CA PRO A 64 -13.34 14.32 12.49
C PRO A 64 -12.65 14.85 11.23
N ALA A 65 -11.49 14.32 10.81
CA ALA A 65 -10.82 14.77 9.59
C ALA A 65 -11.58 14.35 8.33
N LEU A 66 -12.03 13.09 8.28
CA LEU A 66 -12.82 12.53 7.19
C LEU A 66 -14.14 13.29 7.03
N TYR A 67 -14.89 13.48 8.12
CA TYR A 67 -16.13 14.26 8.08
C TYR A 67 -15.89 15.72 7.65
N ARG A 68 -14.79 16.35 8.10
CA ARG A 68 -14.43 17.71 7.67
C ARG A 68 -14.18 17.80 6.17
N VAL A 69 -13.53 16.78 5.58
CA VAL A 69 -13.33 16.72 4.13
C VAL A 69 -14.66 16.49 3.41
N PHE A 70 -15.48 15.53 3.85
CA PHE A 70 -16.72 15.19 3.16
C PHE A 70 -17.77 16.30 3.22
N ASP A 71 -17.91 16.96 4.37
CA ASP A 71 -18.91 18.00 4.60
C ASP A 71 -18.40 19.41 4.21
N GLY A 72 -17.09 19.65 4.38
CA GLY A 72 -16.46 20.95 4.18
C GLY A 72 -15.69 21.12 2.88
N GLY A 73 -15.36 20.03 2.18
CA GLY A 73 -14.62 20.03 0.93
C GLY A 73 -15.49 20.17 -0.32
N ALA A 74 -14.83 20.36 -1.47
CA ALA A 74 -15.44 20.24 -2.79
C ALA A 74 -15.37 18.76 -3.21
N CYS A 75 -16.49 18.05 -3.18
CA CYS A 75 -16.55 16.61 -3.42
C CYS A 75 -17.51 16.23 -4.54
N THR A 76 -17.33 15.06 -5.13
CA THR A 76 -18.33 14.43 -5.99
C THR A 76 -19.33 13.65 -5.15
N GLU A 77 -20.55 13.41 -5.65
CA GLU A 77 -21.55 12.57 -4.97
C GLU A 77 -20.98 11.19 -4.61
N TYR A 78 -20.24 10.62 -5.56
CA TYR A 78 -19.38 9.45 -5.42
C TYR A 78 -18.39 9.43 -6.61
N ALA A 79 -17.36 8.61 -6.51
CA ALA A 79 -16.50 8.25 -7.63
C ALA A 79 -16.72 6.79 -8.03
N GLN A 80 -16.90 6.56 -9.33
CA GLN A 80 -16.99 5.22 -9.89
C GLN A 80 -15.57 4.60 -9.96
N PRO A 81 -15.32 3.43 -9.33
CA PRO A 81 -14.04 2.74 -9.41
C PRO A 81 -13.84 2.11 -10.81
N MET A 82 -12.69 1.46 -10.99
CA MET A 82 -12.45 0.61 -12.17
C MET A 82 -13.25 -0.69 -12.12
N PHE A 83 -13.37 -1.39 -13.25
CA PHE A 83 -14.02 -2.71 -13.33
C PHE A 83 -13.02 -3.74 -13.86
N PRO A 84 -12.69 -4.81 -13.11
CA PRO A 84 -13.00 -5.07 -11.69
C PRO A 84 -12.52 -3.95 -10.75
N SER A 85 -13.29 -3.73 -9.68
CA SER A 85 -13.00 -2.73 -8.62
C SER A 85 -11.90 -3.22 -7.68
N VAL A 86 -10.65 -3.19 -8.17
CA VAL A 86 -9.47 -3.66 -7.44
C VAL A 86 -8.35 -2.63 -7.45
N THR A 87 -7.54 -2.66 -6.39
CA THR A 87 -6.51 -1.68 -6.06
C THR A 87 -5.59 -1.30 -7.21
N ALA A 88 -4.96 -2.28 -7.88
CA ALA A 88 -3.98 -1.99 -8.92
C ALA A 88 -4.60 -1.25 -10.12
N ALA A 89 -5.83 -1.62 -10.50
CA ALA A 89 -6.55 -0.98 -11.58
C ALA A 89 -7.02 0.43 -11.18
N GLY A 90 -7.63 0.55 -9.99
CA GLY A 90 -8.07 1.85 -9.46
C GLY A 90 -6.93 2.85 -9.36
N HIS A 91 -5.81 2.46 -8.76
CA HIS A 91 -4.63 3.31 -8.67
C HIS A 91 -4.03 3.68 -10.03
N ALA A 92 -3.85 2.72 -10.95
CA ALA A 92 -3.33 3.04 -12.27
C ALA A 92 -4.20 4.08 -12.98
N SER A 93 -5.54 4.02 -12.83
CA SER A 93 -6.45 5.04 -13.35
C SER A 93 -6.35 6.38 -12.63
N ILE A 94 -6.20 6.39 -11.31
CA ILE A 94 -5.98 7.63 -10.53
C ILE A 94 -4.68 8.33 -10.97
N TRP A 95 -3.59 7.58 -11.17
CA TRP A 95 -2.28 8.13 -11.50
C TRP A 95 -2.15 8.60 -12.95
N THR A 96 -2.85 7.96 -13.88
CA THR A 96 -2.68 8.21 -15.33
C THR A 96 -3.86 8.93 -15.97
N GLY A 97 -5.02 8.92 -15.32
CA GLY A 97 -6.28 9.40 -15.89
C GLY A 97 -6.80 8.56 -17.05
N ALA A 98 -6.32 7.33 -17.22
CA ALA A 98 -6.71 6.42 -18.30
C ALA A 98 -7.47 5.19 -17.74
N TYR A 99 -8.24 4.51 -18.59
CA TYR A 99 -8.89 3.24 -18.24
C TYR A 99 -7.95 2.03 -18.46
N GLY A 100 -8.34 0.88 -17.89
CA GLY A 100 -7.57 -0.36 -17.91
C GLY A 100 -7.30 -0.91 -19.31
N ASP A 101 -8.20 -0.66 -20.26
CA ASP A 101 -8.05 -1.01 -21.68
C ASP A 101 -7.01 -0.14 -22.41
N VAL A 102 -6.61 1.00 -21.84
CA VAL A 102 -5.56 1.90 -22.34
C VAL A 102 -4.25 1.70 -21.59
N HIS A 103 -4.26 1.76 -20.26
CA HIS A 103 -3.04 1.65 -19.46
C HIS A 103 -2.60 0.21 -19.19
N ASN A 104 -3.37 -0.80 -19.63
CA ASN A 104 -3.07 -2.24 -19.51
C ASN A 104 -3.01 -2.81 -18.08
N ILE A 105 -3.43 -2.05 -17.06
CA ILE A 105 -3.58 -2.54 -15.67
C ILE A 105 -5.06 -2.77 -15.38
N ALA A 106 -5.66 -3.77 -16.01
CA ALA A 106 -7.10 -4.05 -15.89
C ALA A 106 -7.52 -4.68 -14.54
N ALA A 107 -6.59 -5.24 -13.75
CA ALA A 107 -6.83 -5.78 -12.41
C ALA A 107 -5.53 -5.96 -11.60
N ASN A 108 -5.63 -6.52 -10.40
CA ASN A 108 -4.49 -6.93 -9.57
C ASN A 108 -3.64 -8.05 -10.22
N ALA A 109 -4.22 -8.82 -11.15
CA ALA A 109 -3.50 -9.73 -12.03
C ALA A 109 -4.02 -9.55 -13.46
N VAL A 110 -3.12 -9.26 -14.39
CA VAL A 110 -3.44 -9.00 -15.80
C VAL A 110 -2.67 -9.96 -16.70
N HIS A 111 -3.10 -10.10 -17.95
CA HIS A 111 -2.36 -10.91 -18.91
C HIS A 111 -0.97 -10.35 -19.19
N VAL A 112 0.03 -11.22 -19.31
CA VAL A 112 1.37 -10.83 -19.80
C VAL A 112 1.28 -10.47 -21.27
N LEU A 113 1.87 -9.35 -21.66
CA LEU A 113 1.97 -8.90 -23.05
C LEU A 113 3.41 -9.06 -23.58
N PRO A 114 3.62 -9.30 -24.88
CA PRO A 114 2.60 -9.39 -25.95
C PRO A 114 1.94 -10.78 -26.04
N ARG A 115 0.74 -10.86 -26.62
CA ARG A 115 -0.11 -12.06 -26.67
C ARG A 115 0.48 -13.19 -27.52
N ASP A 116 1.15 -12.89 -28.63
CA ASP A 116 1.76 -13.89 -29.52
C ASP A 116 2.97 -14.60 -28.90
N GLN A 117 3.51 -14.06 -27.79
CA GLN A 117 4.64 -14.63 -27.06
C GLN A 117 4.21 -15.30 -25.75
N ASN A 118 2.97 -15.10 -25.31
CA ASN A 118 2.48 -15.56 -24.01
C ASN A 118 1.17 -16.34 -24.16
N THR A 119 0.97 -17.34 -23.32
CA THR A 119 -0.29 -18.10 -23.31
C THR A 119 -1.39 -17.27 -22.64
N VAL A 120 -2.66 -17.54 -22.96
CA VAL A 120 -3.84 -16.90 -22.31
C VAL A 120 -3.93 -17.15 -20.78
N MET A 121 -3.14 -18.05 -20.22
CA MET A 121 -3.05 -18.26 -18.76
C MET A 121 -1.90 -17.51 -18.10
N ALA A 122 -1.04 -16.85 -18.87
CA ALA A 122 0.11 -16.14 -18.34
C ALA A 122 -0.34 -14.80 -17.75
N THR A 123 -0.14 -14.62 -16.43
CA THR A 123 -0.47 -13.38 -15.73
C THR A 123 0.75 -12.75 -15.09
N ILE A 124 0.76 -11.42 -15.03
CA ILE A 124 1.66 -10.60 -14.22
C ILE A 124 0.86 -9.81 -13.20
N SER A 125 1.51 -9.43 -12.09
CA SER A 125 0.93 -8.53 -11.09
C SER A 125 0.55 -7.20 -11.73
N GLY A 126 -0.66 -6.70 -11.46
CA GLY A 126 -1.06 -5.35 -11.88
C GLY A 126 -0.30 -4.24 -11.16
N PHE A 127 0.36 -4.55 -10.04
CA PHE A 127 1.24 -3.61 -9.34
C PHE A 127 2.60 -3.45 -10.02
N ASP A 128 2.94 -4.33 -10.96
CA ASP A 128 4.16 -4.26 -11.77
C ASP A 128 3.98 -3.28 -12.93
N SER A 129 4.92 -2.34 -13.08
CA SER A 129 4.90 -1.32 -14.12
C SER A 129 5.24 -1.85 -15.52
N ALA A 130 5.78 -3.08 -15.63
CA ALA A 130 6.20 -3.66 -16.90
C ALA A 130 5.06 -3.75 -17.92
N ASN A 131 3.82 -3.92 -17.44
CA ASN A 131 2.64 -3.91 -18.31
C ASN A 131 2.01 -2.52 -18.48
N LEU A 132 2.34 -1.54 -17.63
CA LEU A 132 1.74 -0.22 -17.66
C LEU A 132 2.03 0.48 -18.99
N SER A 133 0.99 0.98 -19.65
CA SER A 133 1.05 1.61 -20.99
C SER A 133 0.47 3.01 -21.01
N ALA A 134 0.56 3.71 -19.88
CA ALA A 134 0.17 5.11 -19.76
C ALA A 134 1.18 5.87 -18.89
N GLU A 135 1.41 7.14 -19.25
CA GLU A 135 2.26 8.07 -18.50
C GLU A 135 1.59 8.37 -17.13
N PRO A 136 2.28 8.18 -16.00
CA PRO A 136 1.79 8.61 -14.69
C PRO A 136 1.96 10.11 -14.45
N ILE A 137 1.13 10.70 -13.58
CA ILE A 137 1.12 12.14 -13.26
C ILE A 137 2.46 12.67 -12.75
N TRP A 138 3.26 11.85 -12.05
CA TRP A 138 4.59 12.28 -11.59
C TRP A 138 5.55 12.55 -12.74
N ILE A 139 5.41 11.85 -13.87
CA ILE A 139 6.22 12.12 -15.07
C ILE A 139 5.80 13.45 -15.70
N SER A 140 4.50 13.70 -15.83
CA SER A 140 3.98 14.97 -16.37
C SER A 140 4.38 16.16 -15.49
N ALA A 141 4.33 16.00 -14.16
CA ALA A 141 4.81 16.99 -13.19
C ALA A 141 6.31 17.27 -13.35
N GLY A 142 7.13 16.22 -13.50
CA GLY A 142 8.56 16.32 -13.75
C GLY A 142 8.88 17.19 -14.97
N TYR A 143 8.25 16.89 -16.12
CA TYR A 143 8.43 17.66 -17.35
C TYR A 143 7.92 19.10 -17.23
N ALA A 144 6.89 19.34 -16.40
CA ALA A 144 6.39 20.67 -16.07
C ALA A 144 7.27 21.43 -15.06
N GLN A 145 8.47 20.91 -14.73
CA GLN A 145 9.41 21.49 -13.77
C GLN A 145 8.85 21.63 -12.35
N ARG A 146 7.90 20.75 -11.99
CA ARG A 146 7.40 20.62 -10.62
C ARG A 146 8.22 19.59 -9.87
N ARG A 147 8.51 19.81 -8.60
CA ARG A 147 9.05 18.76 -7.72
C ARG A 147 7.93 17.82 -7.34
N VAL A 148 8.09 16.51 -7.57
CA VAL A 148 7.07 15.52 -7.24
C VAL A 148 7.64 14.41 -6.39
N GLY A 149 6.88 14.06 -5.35
CA GLY A 149 7.12 12.93 -4.46
C GLY A 149 6.08 11.84 -4.69
N GLY A 150 6.49 10.59 -4.82
CA GLY A 150 5.58 9.44 -4.81
C GLY A 150 5.84 8.59 -3.57
N HIS A 151 4.99 8.71 -2.55
CA HIS A 151 5.09 7.99 -1.29
C HIS A 151 4.23 6.72 -1.35
N HIS A 152 4.87 5.59 -1.65
CA HIS A 152 4.21 4.29 -1.83
C HIS A 152 3.15 4.27 -2.93
N SER A 153 3.29 5.14 -3.94
CA SER A 153 2.45 5.12 -5.13
C SER A 153 2.66 3.78 -5.85
N THR A 154 1.58 3.02 -6.05
CA THR A 154 1.67 1.74 -6.76
C THR A 154 2.18 1.94 -8.19
N GLN A 155 2.77 0.89 -8.77
CA GLN A 155 3.48 0.94 -10.06
C GLN A 155 4.71 1.86 -10.12
N ALA A 156 5.01 2.64 -9.06
CA ALA A 156 6.32 3.27 -8.87
C ALA A 156 7.26 2.34 -8.06
N PRO A 157 8.57 2.61 -8.04
CA PRO A 157 9.32 3.42 -9.00
C PRO A 157 9.51 2.74 -10.37
N GLY A 158 8.95 1.54 -10.57
CA GLY A 158 9.05 0.81 -11.81
C GLY A 158 8.67 1.67 -13.03
N GLU A 159 9.45 1.53 -14.10
CA GLU A 159 9.22 2.30 -15.31
C GLU A 159 8.11 1.64 -16.14
N ALA A 160 7.22 2.46 -16.72
CA ALA A 160 6.11 1.95 -17.51
C ALA A 160 6.62 1.26 -18.80
N GLY A 161 6.22 0.02 -19.03
CA GLY A 161 6.80 -0.80 -20.09
C GLY A 161 6.21 -0.61 -21.49
N PHE A 162 5.00 -0.04 -21.64
CA PHE A 162 4.32 0.12 -22.93
C PHE A 162 4.38 -1.11 -23.86
N PRO A 163 4.11 -2.34 -23.38
CA PRO A 163 4.18 -3.51 -24.24
C PRO A 163 3.16 -3.43 -25.39
N ALA A 164 3.54 -4.00 -26.53
CA ALA A 164 2.61 -4.17 -27.63
C ALA A 164 1.55 -5.24 -27.29
N ARG A 165 0.38 -5.14 -27.93
CA ARG A 165 -0.62 -6.21 -27.85
C ARG A 165 -0.10 -7.50 -28.48
N SER A 166 0.56 -7.38 -29.63
CA SER A 166 1.24 -8.47 -30.34
C SER A 166 2.49 -7.92 -31.03
N GLY A 167 3.54 -8.74 -31.14
CA GLY A 167 4.80 -8.36 -31.78
C GLY A 167 5.58 -7.34 -30.97
N GLU A 168 6.18 -6.37 -31.67
CA GLU A 168 7.01 -5.31 -31.08
C GLU A 168 6.24 -3.99 -30.91
N ARG A 169 6.75 -3.09 -30.07
CA ARG A 169 6.18 -1.74 -29.89
C ARG A 169 6.09 -1.01 -31.23
N ASN A 170 4.95 -0.37 -31.48
CA ASN A 170 4.86 0.56 -32.61
C ASN A 170 5.64 1.86 -32.29
N ALA A 171 5.80 2.73 -33.30
CA ALA A 171 6.59 3.96 -33.16
C ALA A 171 6.08 4.91 -32.06
N GLN A 172 4.76 4.99 -31.85
CA GLN A 172 4.17 5.82 -30.80
C GLN A 172 4.45 5.24 -29.41
N GLN A 173 4.20 3.93 -29.23
CA GLN A 173 4.50 3.22 -27.99
C GLN A 173 5.98 3.30 -27.62
N GLN A 174 6.87 3.19 -28.61
CA GLN A 174 8.31 3.35 -28.40
C GLN A 174 8.67 4.77 -27.96
N ALA A 175 8.05 5.80 -28.58
CA ALA A 175 8.28 7.19 -28.18
C ALA A 175 7.75 7.51 -26.77
N ASP A 176 6.60 6.93 -26.37
CA ASP A 176 6.06 7.10 -25.03
C ASP A 176 6.87 6.35 -23.98
N PHE A 177 7.35 5.13 -24.30
CA PHE A 177 8.31 4.39 -23.49
C PHE A 177 9.58 5.22 -23.22
N GLU A 178 10.24 5.70 -24.27
CA GLU A 178 11.46 6.51 -24.17
C GLU A 178 11.25 7.78 -23.35
N ARG A 179 10.10 8.45 -23.55
CA ARG A 179 9.75 9.64 -22.77
C ARG A 179 9.59 9.34 -21.28
N VAL A 180 8.86 8.28 -20.93
CA VAL A 180 8.60 7.94 -19.53
C VAL A 180 9.91 7.56 -18.84
N GLN A 181 10.74 6.76 -19.50
CA GLN A 181 12.10 6.42 -19.02
C GLN A 181 12.93 7.69 -18.74
N ALA A 182 13.01 8.60 -19.72
CA ALA A 182 13.72 9.87 -19.53
C ALA A 182 13.08 10.75 -18.43
N GLY A 183 11.80 10.57 -18.12
CA GLY A 183 11.11 11.25 -17.04
C GLY A 183 11.52 10.79 -15.65
N TYR A 184 11.80 9.49 -15.46
CA TYR A 184 12.26 8.94 -14.18
C TYR A 184 13.66 9.41 -13.80
N GLU A 185 14.51 9.71 -14.80
CA GLU A 185 15.86 10.28 -14.64
C GLU A 185 15.85 11.75 -14.17
N LEU A 186 14.70 12.43 -14.24
CA LEU A 186 14.61 13.81 -13.82
C LEU A 186 14.78 13.92 -12.30
N SER A 187 15.76 14.71 -11.85
CA SER A 187 16.05 14.92 -10.41
C SER A 187 14.89 15.50 -9.58
N ASN A 188 13.89 16.10 -10.23
CA ASN A 188 12.68 16.61 -9.60
C ASN A 188 11.53 15.59 -9.56
N VAL A 189 11.74 14.36 -10.04
CA VAL A 189 10.82 13.23 -9.90
C VAL A 189 11.41 12.27 -8.88
N GLN A 190 10.80 12.17 -7.71
CA GLN A 190 11.27 11.32 -6.61
C GLN A 190 10.14 10.39 -6.17
N VAL A 191 10.12 9.17 -6.69
CA VAL A 191 9.05 8.21 -6.40
C VAL A 191 9.61 6.95 -5.79
N MET A 192 8.84 6.36 -4.89
CA MET A 192 9.26 5.19 -4.14
C MET A 192 8.11 4.25 -3.85
N ASN A 193 8.46 2.98 -3.63
CA ASN A 193 7.53 1.96 -3.22
C ASN A 193 8.23 0.93 -2.32
N GLY A 194 7.69 0.71 -1.14
CA GLY A 194 8.27 -0.22 -0.18
C GLY A 194 7.74 -1.64 -0.36
N TYR A 195 6.66 -1.85 -1.12
CA TYR A 195 6.06 -3.18 -1.32
C TYR A 195 6.87 -4.08 -2.24
N ASN A 196 7.72 -3.51 -3.11
CA ASN A 196 8.46 -4.25 -4.13
C ASN A 196 9.51 -5.19 -3.52
N GLN A 197 10.07 -4.83 -2.36
CA GLN A 197 11.16 -5.57 -1.73
C GLN A 197 10.88 -5.84 -0.25
N GLN A 198 10.15 -6.92 0.03
CA GLN A 198 9.98 -7.44 1.37
C GLN A 198 11.09 -8.43 1.72
N VAL A 199 11.88 -8.13 2.74
CA VAL A 199 12.93 -9.03 3.25
C VAL A 199 12.30 -10.11 4.13
N THR A 200 11.42 -9.70 5.06
CA THR A 200 10.72 -10.65 5.94
C THR A 200 9.36 -10.11 6.39
N GLY A 201 8.46 -11.03 6.75
CA GLY A 201 7.13 -10.71 7.27
C GLY A 201 7.13 -10.31 8.74
N HIS A 202 5.97 -9.84 9.21
CA HIS A 202 5.69 -9.70 10.63
C HIS A 202 5.93 -11.02 11.35
N ALA A 203 6.47 -10.95 12.58
CA ALA A 203 6.61 -12.15 13.41
C ALA A 203 6.33 -11.84 14.88
N VAL A 204 5.80 -12.86 15.56
CA VAL A 204 5.81 -12.97 17.02
C VAL A 204 6.83 -14.06 17.35
N ILE A 205 7.85 -13.70 18.11
CA ILE A 205 8.93 -14.56 18.57
C ILE A 205 8.65 -14.94 20.03
N ARG A 206 8.72 -16.24 20.32
CA ARG A 206 8.57 -16.83 21.65
C ARG A 206 9.83 -17.56 22.07
N ALA A 207 9.85 -18.03 23.32
CA ALA A 207 10.99 -18.80 23.86
C ALA A 207 11.30 -20.08 23.08
N GLU A 208 10.32 -20.66 22.39
CA GLU A 208 10.49 -21.83 21.52
C GLU A 208 11.09 -21.51 20.13
N ASP A 209 11.03 -20.24 19.72
CA ASP A 209 11.53 -19.78 18.41
C ASP A 209 13.01 -19.32 18.47
N VAL A 210 13.63 -19.36 19.65
CA VAL A 210 14.99 -18.84 19.87
C VAL A 210 15.97 -19.90 20.32
N SER A 211 17.25 -19.68 20.03
CA SER A 211 18.35 -20.47 20.58
C SER A 211 18.93 -19.76 21.80
N TRP A 212 18.76 -20.32 23.00
CA TRP A 212 19.37 -19.77 24.22
C TRP A 212 20.90 -19.89 24.17
N THR A 213 21.60 -18.83 24.58
CA THR A 213 23.05 -18.70 24.50
C THR A 213 23.66 -18.22 25.82
N GLU A 214 24.98 -18.34 25.92
CA GLU A 214 25.73 -17.89 27.09
C GLU A 214 25.80 -16.35 27.17
N VAL A 215 25.45 -15.80 28.33
CA VAL A 215 25.51 -14.36 28.61
C VAL A 215 26.93 -13.81 28.48
N SER A 216 27.94 -14.65 28.68
CA SER A 216 29.36 -14.29 28.54
C SER A 216 29.75 -13.80 27.14
N GLN A 217 28.92 -14.08 26.11
CA GLN A 217 29.10 -13.54 24.77
C GLN A 217 28.78 -12.04 24.68
N TRP A 218 27.98 -11.51 25.62
CA TRP A 218 27.57 -10.11 25.65
C TRP A 218 28.62 -9.20 26.28
N ARG A 219 28.88 -8.09 25.59
CA ARG A 219 29.77 -7.02 26.05
C ARG A 219 28.97 -5.87 26.67
N ASN A 220 29.61 -5.13 27.57
CA ASN A 220 29.08 -3.92 28.20
C ASN A 220 27.84 -4.13 29.10
N LEU A 221 27.65 -5.35 29.63
CA LEU A 221 26.53 -5.70 30.51
C LEU A 221 26.38 -4.80 31.75
N GLY A 222 27.49 -4.30 32.30
CA GLY A 222 27.47 -3.43 33.47
C GLY A 222 26.69 -2.12 33.29
N GLN A 223 26.43 -1.70 32.04
CA GLN A 223 25.62 -0.52 31.74
C GLN A 223 24.13 -0.70 32.02
N LEU A 224 23.65 -1.95 32.08
CA LEU A 224 22.24 -2.24 32.34
C LEU A 224 21.82 -1.87 33.77
N GLY A 225 22.76 -1.89 34.73
CA GLY A 225 22.45 -1.59 36.13
C GLY A 225 21.43 -2.54 36.78
N VAL A 226 21.37 -3.79 36.29
CA VAL A 226 20.37 -4.79 36.68
C VAL A 226 20.86 -5.72 37.79
N THR A 227 19.92 -6.31 38.52
CA THR A 227 20.21 -7.25 39.62
C THR A 227 19.99 -8.71 39.25
N LEU A 228 19.01 -9.02 38.38
CA LEU A 228 18.81 -10.40 37.91
C LEU A 228 19.90 -10.77 36.90
N GLU A 229 20.28 -12.04 36.89
CA GLU A 229 21.16 -12.58 35.87
C GLU A 229 20.47 -12.48 34.50
N PRO A 230 21.03 -11.76 33.51
CA PRO A 230 20.42 -11.67 32.19
C PRO A 230 20.30 -13.04 31.51
N LYS A 231 19.41 -13.17 30.52
CA LYS A 231 19.31 -14.39 29.69
C LYS A 231 19.52 -14.05 28.23
N ALA A 232 20.52 -14.67 27.61
CA ALA A 232 20.88 -14.39 26.22
C ALA A 232 20.26 -15.43 25.28
N PHE A 233 19.89 -14.99 24.08
CA PHE A 233 19.42 -15.86 23.01
C PHE A 233 19.76 -15.29 21.64
N THR A 234 19.57 -16.09 20.60
CA THR A 234 19.60 -15.65 19.21
C THR A 234 18.34 -16.09 18.48
N PHE A 235 17.94 -15.29 17.48
CA PHE A 235 16.97 -15.68 16.47
C PHE A 235 17.44 -15.19 15.11
N SER A 236 17.00 -15.83 14.05
CA SER A 236 17.39 -15.48 12.68
C SER A 236 16.16 -15.40 11.79
N ASN A 237 16.20 -14.49 10.84
CA ASN A 237 15.25 -14.41 9.74
C ASN A 237 16.03 -14.08 8.44
N ALA A 238 15.32 -13.80 7.35
CA ALA A 238 15.95 -13.48 6.07
C ALA A 238 16.81 -12.20 6.08
N ALA A 239 16.63 -11.30 7.07
CA ALA A 239 17.44 -10.09 7.21
C ALA A 239 18.76 -10.33 7.95
N GLY A 240 18.90 -11.45 8.67
CA GLY A 240 20.12 -11.82 9.39
C GLY A 240 19.87 -12.49 10.74
N THR A 241 20.94 -12.56 11.54
CA THR A 241 20.92 -13.09 12.91
C THR A 241 20.90 -11.95 13.91
N PHE A 242 20.00 -12.06 14.88
CA PHE A 242 19.82 -11.09 15.96
C PHE A 242 20.18 -11.74 17.29
N HIS A 243 20.85 -10.96 18.14
CA HIS A 243 21.17 -11.31 19.50
C HIS A 243 20.17 -10.63 20.43
N GLY A 244 19.47 -11.43 21.23
CA GLY A 244 18.56 -10.99 22.26
C GLY A 244 19.17 -11.14 23.66
N LEU A 245 18.81 -10.23 24.57
CA LEU A 245 19.14 -10.31 25.98
C LEU A 245 17.95 -9.86 26.83
N LEU A 246 17.38 -10.78 27.60
CA LEU A 246 16.37 -10.50 28.63
C LEU A 246 17.04 -10.01 29.91
N PHE A 247 16.54 -8.93 30.50
CA PHE A 247 17.07 -8.38 31.75
C PHE A 247 16.01 -7.66 32.61
N GLY A 248 16.38 -7.38 33.86
CA GLY A 248 15.58 -6.61 34.82
C GLY A 248 16.13 -6.74 36.25
N SER A 249 15.53 -6.02 37.21
CA SER A 249 16.04 -5.99 38.60
C SER A 249 15.20 -6.77 39.60
N SER A 250 13.88 -6.58 39.60
CA SER A 250 12.95 -7.35 40.45
C SER A 250 12.21 -8.45 39.70
N ARG A 251 12.06 -8.28 38.38
CA ARG A 251 11.50 -9.21 37.40
C ARG A 251 12.17 -8.92 36.06
N TYR A 252 12.14 -9.86 35.13
CA TYR A 252 12.45 -9.55 33.73
C TYR A 252 11.33 -8.67 33.18
N ASP A 253 11.71 -7.56 32.56
CA ASP A 253 10.78 -6.61 31.95
C ASP A 253 11.32 -5.96 30.68
N SER A 254 12.53 -6.31 30.25
CA SER A 254 13.21 -5.65 29.14
C SER A 254 13.94 -6.67 28.27
N ILE A 255 13.94 -6.42 26.95
CA ILE A 255 14.75 -7.13 25.97
C ILE A 255 15.64 -6.13 25.24
N ALA A 256 16.94 -6.39 25.20
CA ALA A 256 17.87 -5.77 24.27
C ALA A 256 17.99 -6.63 23.00
N ILE A 257 17.97 -5.99 21.83
CA ILE A 257 18.12 -6.64 20.52
C ILE A 257 19.25 -5.94 19.76
N SER A 258 20.20 -6.70 19.22
CA SER A 258 21.33 -6.18 18.48
C SER A 258 21.80 -7.14 17.38
N LEU A 259 22.54 -6.64 16.38
CA LEU A 259 23.21 -7.46 15.37
C LEU A 259 24.50 -8.12 15.89
N THR A 260 25.05 -7.61 16.98
CA THR A 260 26.18 -8.20 17.71
C THR A 260 25.89 -8.22 19.21
N PRO A 261 26.43 -9.16 20.00
CA PRO A 261 26.15 -9.23 21.43
C PRO A 261 26.90 -8.11 22.20
N ASP A 262 26.43 -6.87 22.06
CA ASP A 262 26.98 -5.66 22.64
C ASP A 262 25.85 -4.68 23.00
N ILE A 263 25.72 -4.36 24.28
CA ILE A 263 24.67 -3.45 24.79
C ILE A 263 24.74 -2.05 24.15
N ASN A 264 25.93 -1.57 23.78
CA ASN A 264 26.08 -0.26 23.15
C ASN A 264 25.45 -0.17 21.75
N GLN A 265 25.23 -1.32 21.11
CA GLN A 265 24.65 -1.41 19.76
C GLN A 265 23.19 -1.88 19.79
N ALA A 266 22.66 -2.17 20.97
CA ALA A 266 21.32 -2.71 21.11
C ALA A 266 20.24 -1.64 21.12
N VAL A 267 19.07 -2.00 20.58
CA VAL A 267 17.81 -1.32 20.88
C VAL A 267 17.11 -2.06 22.02
N ILE A 268 16.43 -1.30 22.87
CA ILE A 268 15.74 -1.87 24.05
C ILE A 268 14.23 -1.76 23.83
N ALA A 269 13.53 -2.88 24.00
CA ALA A 269 12.09 -2.96 24.12
C ALA A 269 11.72 -3.29 25.57
N GLN A 270 10.87 -2.47 26.18
CA GLN A 270 10.38 -2.69 27.53
C GLN A 270 8.97 -3.28 27.49
N SER A 271 8.71 -4.25 28.37
CA SER A 271 7.40 -4.81 28.60
C SER A 271 6.52 -3.79 29.30
N ASN A 272 5.52 -3.36 28.57
CA ASN A 272 4.42 -2.53 29.07
C ASN A 272 3.10 -3.27 28.81
N PRO A 273 2.07 -3.05 29.64
CA PRO A 273 0.70 -3.48 29.32
C PRO A 273 0.32 -3.10 27.89
N VAL A 274 -0.62 -3.83 27.31
CA VAL A 274 -1.15 -3.47 25.99
C VAL A 274 -1.78 -2.09 26.04
N GLU A 275 -1.55 -1.31 25.00
CA GLU A 275 -2.06 0.06 24.94
C GLU A 275 -3.58 0.06 24.77
N THR A 276 -4.26 0.84 25.62
CA THR A 276 -5.73 0.94 25.64
C THR A 276 -6.23 2.38 25.75
N GLU A 277 -5.33 3.34 25.93
CA GLU A 277 -5.68 4.76 25.95
C GLU A 277 -6.08 5.24 24.54
N ASP A 278 -7.00 6.20 24.49
CA ASP A 278 -7.45 6.84 23.25
C ASP A 278 -6.28 7.51 22.51
N PHE A 279 -6.35 7.55 21.17
CA PHE A 279 -5.25 8.00 20.33
C PHE A 279 -4.94 9.51 20.44
N ALA A 280 -5.96 10.34 20.74
CA ALA A 280 -5.86 11.79 20.65
C ALA A 280 -4.89 12.42 21.65
N ASP A 281 -4.66 11.77 22.79
CA ASP A 281 -3.91 12.35 23.92
C ASP A 281 -2.49 11.77 24.08
N ARG A 282 -1.97 11.04 23.08
CA ARG A 282 -0.67 10.34 23.21
C ARG A 282 0.10 10.15 21.91
N GLU A 283 1.39 9.83 22.05
CA GLU A 283 2.19 9.35 20.93
C GLU A 283 1.77 7.93 20.52
N LEU A 284 1.51 7.73 19.23
CA LEU A 284 1.19 6.44 18.64
C LEU A 284 2.37 5.46 18.78
N ALA A 285 2.10 4.21 19.16
CA ALA A 285 3.08 3.13 19.27
C ALA A 285 4.29 3.47 20.16
N ARG A 286 4.06 4.18 21.28
CA ARG A 286 5.08 4.63 22.25
C ARG A 286 5.83 3.51 22.97
N HIS A 287 5.34 2.28 22.93
CA HIS A 287 5.97 1.11 23.57
C HIS A 287 6.87 0.28 22.64
N PHE A 288 7.00 0.67 21.37
CA PHE A 288 8.00 0.07 20.48
C PHE A 288 9.41 0.60 20.79
N SER A 289 10.41 -0.25 20.60
CA SER A 289 11.81 0.14 20.66
C SER A 289 12.14 1.23 19.64
N LYS A 290 13.29 1.89 19.85
CA LYS A 290 13.97 2.60 18.76
C LYS A 290 14.24 1.63 17.59
N PRO A 291 14.32 2.14 16.34
CA PRO A 291 14.67 1.31 15.19
C PRO A 291 16.13 0.85 15.27
N LEU A 292 16.37 -0.42 14.99
CA LEU A 292 17.67 -1.01 14.74
C LEU A 292 17.88 -1.12 13.24
N LYS A 293 18.86 -0.38 12.70
CA LYS A 293 19.24 -0.50 11.28
C LYS A 293 19.83 -1.89 11.02
N VAL A 294 19.40 -2.52 9.94
CA VAL A 294 19.86 -3.82 9.46
C VAL A 294 20.29 -3.66 8.01
N GLU A 295 21.53 -4.05 7.70
CA GLU A 295 22.05 -4.03 6.33
C GLU A 295 21.89 -5.41 5.72
N THR A 296 21.17 -5.48 4.60
CA THR A 296 20.91 -6.72 3.86
C THR A 296 21.54 -6.63 2.48
N GLU A 297 21.61 -7.75 1.76
CA GLU A 297 22.11 -7.76 0.36
C GLU A 297 21.28 -6.85 -0.55
N SER A 298 19.98 -6.70 -0.28
CA SER A 298 19.06 -5.86 -1.07
C SER A 298 19.07 -4.39 -0.66
N GLY A 299 19.69 -4.03 0.47
CA GLY A 299 19.74 -2.66 0.99
C GLY A 299 19.47 -2.57 2.49
N ASN A 300 19.31 -1.35 3.00
CA ASN A 300 19.00 -1.13 4.41
C ASN A 300 17.53 -1.44 4.71
N THR A 301 17.30 -2.06 5.86
CA THR A 301 15.98 -2.17 6.49
C THR A 301 16.09 -1.90 7.99
N PHE A 302 14.98 -1.93 8.72
CA PHE A 302 14.96 -1.57 10.13
C PHE A 302 14.04 -2.48 10.94
N LEU A 303 14.58 -3.02 12.04
CA LEU A 303 13.81 -3.74 13.05
C LEU A 303 13.29 -2.75 14.09
N ARG A 304 12.03 -2.90 14.48
CA ARG A 304 11.48 -2.36 15.74
C ARG A 304 10.89 -3.51 16.52
N ALA A 305 10.94 -3.43 17.84
CA ALA A 305 10.47 -4.49 18.71
C ALA A 305 9.42 -3.99 19.69
N ARG A 306 8.37 -4.79 19.89
CA ARG A 306 7.39 -4.62 20.97
C ARG A 306 7.39 -5.88 21.84
N LEU A 307 7.82 -5.73 23.09
CA LEU A 307 7.75 -6.80 24.08
C LEU A 307 6.37 -6.76 24.75
N PHE A 308 5.45 -7.62 24.33
CA PHE A 308 4.10 -7.65 24.91
C PHE A 308 4.08 -8.34 26.28
N GLU A 309 4.78 -9.46 26.41
CA GLU A 309 4.79 -10.26 27.62
C GLU A 309 6.20 -10.77 27.91
N VAL A 310 6.51 -10.93 29.19
CA VAL A 310 7.69 -11.63 29.68
C VAL A 310 7.38 -12.20 31.06
N SER A 311 7.72 -13.47 31.27
CA SER A 311 7.51 -14.15 32.55
C SER A 311 8.48 -13.59 33.61
N ASN A 312 8.08 -13.67 34.89
CA ASN A 312 8.92 -13.17 35.99
C ASN A 312 10.31 -13.81 36.06
N ASN A 313 10.46 -15.03 35.54
CA ASN A 313 11.73 -15.76 35.47
C ASN A 313 12.40 -15.68 34.10
N GLY A 314 11.84 -14.97 33.12
CA GLY A 314 12.42 -14.77 31.79
C GLY A 314 12.55 -16.05 30.97
N GLU A 315 11.77 -17.09 31.27
CA GLU A 315 11.74 -18.35 30.50
C GLU A 315 10.72 -18.32 29.37
N ASP A 316 9.74 -17.42 29.42
CA ASP A 316 8.75 -17.22 28.37
C ASP A 316 8.55 -15.73 28.09
N PHE A 317 8.25 -15.39 26.84
CA PHE A 317 8.03 -14.03 26.39
C PHE A 317 7.25 -13.99 25.07
N MET A 318 6.69 -12.82 24.76
CA MET A 318 6.07 -12.52 23.48
C MET A 318 6.70 -11.25 22.91
N LEU A 319 7.58 -11.41 21.92
CA LEU A 319 8.25 -10.33 21.24
C LEU A 319 7.72 -10.18 19.82
N TYR A 320 7.16 -9.04 19.47
CA TYR A 320 6.72 -8.74 18.12
C TYR A 320 7.72 -7.86 17.38
N HIS A 321 7.96 -8.15 16.10
CA HIS A 321 8.57 -7.21 15.16
C HIS A 321 7.70 -7.07 13.89
N PRO A 322 7.61 -5.86 13.31
CA PRO A 322 6.93 -5.66 12.04
C PRO A 322 7.71 -6.29 10.89
N SER A 323 7.07 -6.38 9.72
CA SER A 323 7.75 -6.74 8.48
C SER A 323 8.93 -5.81 8.22
N MET A 324 9.95 -6.30 7.52
CA MET A 324 11.11 -5.51 7.11
C MET A 324 11.13 -5.38 5.60
N HIS A 325 11.14 -4.14 5.12
CA HIS A 325 11.20 -3.83 3.70
C HIS A 325 12.44 -2.99 3.40
N VAL A 326 12.94 -3.12 2.18
CA VAL A 326 13.88 -2.16 1.60
C VAL A 326 13.07 -1.22 0.73
N MET A 327 13.36 0.08 0.82
CA MET A 327 12.69 1.05 -0.03
C MET A 327 13.23 0.96 -1.46
N ASP A 328 12.35 0.70 -2.42
CA ASP A 328 12.66 0.80 -3.84
C ASP A 328 12.39 2.23 -4.31
N THR A 329 13.35 2.87 -4.96
CA THR A 329 13.27 4.28 -5.38
C THR A 329 13.88 4.48 -6.75
N ASN A 330 13.48 5.52 -7.48
CA ASN A 330 14.12 5.87 -8.75
C ASN A 330 15.47 6.61 -8.59
N HIS A 331 15.83 7.06 -7.38
CA HIS A 331 17.08 7.76 -7.11
C HIS A 331 17.69 7.30 -5.78
N GLU A 332 18.92 6.78 -5.80
CA GLU A 332 19.61 6.30 -4.57
C GLU A 332 19.68 7.34 -3.44
N SER A 333 19.82 8.62 -3.79
CA SER A 333 19.86 9.72 -2.80
C SER A 333 18.53 9.91 -2.05
N VAL A 334 17.40 9.59 -2.69
CA VAL A 334 16.06 9.61 -2.09
C VAL A 334 15.96 8.50 -1.05
N GLN A 335 16.41 7.29 -1.39
CA GLN A 335 16.45 6.17 -0.46
C GLN A 335 17.30 6.49 0.78
N ALA A 336 18.52 7.00 0.60
CA ALA A 336 19.41 7.32 1.72
C ALA A 336 18.80 8.37 2.66
N GLY A 337 18.23 9.45 2.11
CA GLY A 337 17.58 10.48 2.91
C GLY A 337 16.31 9.99 3.63
N TYR A 338 15.53 9.13 2.97
CA TYR A 338 14.34 8.52 3.58
C TYR A 338 14.72 7.56 4.72
N ASP A 339 15.74 6.73 4.52
CA ASP A 339 16.26 5.81 5.55
C ASP A 339 16.76 6.57 6.79
N GLU A 340 17.46 7.68 6.61
CA GLU A 340 17.96 8.52 7.70
C GLU A 340 16.80 9.13 8.51
N TYR A 341 15.77 9.63 7.83
CA TYR A 341 14.67 10.38 8.44
C TYR A 341 13.57 9.47 9.02
N VAL A 342 13.11 8.50 8.23
CA VAL A 342 11.96 7.64 8.56
C VAL A 342 12.41 6.42 9.35
N GLN A 343 13.63 5.94 9.08
CA GLN A 343 14.23 4.78 9.74
C GLN A 343 13.37 3.53 9.56
N GLY A 344 13.05 3.23 8.30
CA GLY A 344 12.34 2.03 7.86
C GLY A 344 10.83 2.19 7.77
N TRP A 345 10.26 1.35 6.91
CA TRP A 345 8.83 1.31 6.58
C TRP A 345 8.37 -0.14 6.41
N PHE A 346 7.07 -0.38 6.56
CA PHE A 346 6.47 -1.69 6.29
C PHE A 346 5.05 -1.58 5.76
N GLY A 347 4.67 -2.53 4.90
CA GLY A 347 3.53 -2.39 4.00
C GLY A 347 2.13 -2.60 4.58
N ASN A 348 1.93 -3.08 5.80
CA ASN A 348 0.60 -3.18 6.39
C ASN A 348 0.69 -3.28 7.91
N SER A 349 -0.42 -3.04 8.61
CA SER A 349 -0.57 -3.52 9.98
C SER A 349 -0.57 -5.05 10.03
N ALA A 350 -0.43 -5.64 11.22
CA ALA A 350 -0.25 -7.09 11.36
C ALA A 350 -1.58 -7.88 11.26
N SER A 351 -2.50 -7.51 10.37
CA SER A 351 -3.85 -8.07 10.25
C SER A 351 -3.81 -9.59 10.05
N ARG A 352 -2.87 -10.11 9.26
CA ARG A 352 -2.68 -11.57 9.07
C ARG A 352 -2.21 -12.29 10.33
N MET A 353 -1.38 -11.65 11.16
CA MET A 353 -0.96 -12.24 12.43
C MET A 353 -2.12 -12.27 13.43
N TYR A 354 -2.92 -11.20 13.45
CA TYR A 354 -4.14 -11.12 14.25
C TYR A 354 -5.15 -12.20 13.88
N THR A 355 -5.52 -12.32 12.60
CA THR A 355 -6.49 -13.33 12.14
C THR A 355 -5.99 -14.77 12.30
N ALA A 356 -4.67 -14.98 12.29
CA ALA A 356 -4.05 -16.27 12.62
C ALA A 356 -3.90 -16.54 14.13
N GLY A 357 -4.43 -15.68 15.01
CA GLY A 357 -4.39 -15.86 16.46
C GLY A 357 -3.01 -15.68 17.09
N LYS A 358 -2.04 -15.10 16.38
CA LYS A 358 -0.65 -14.97 16.86
C LYS A 358 -0.49 -14.00 18.03
N PHE A 359 -1.43 -13.08 18.21
CA PHE A 359 -1.48 -12.17 19.35
C PHE A 359 -2.22 -12.74 20.57
N GLY A 360 -2.63 -14.01 20.54
CA GLY A 360 -3.44 -14.66 21.57
C GLY A 360 -4.90 -14.85 21.10
N PRO A 361 -5.78 -15.37 21.98
CA PRO A 361 -7.19 -15.55 21.67
C PRO A 361 -7.84 -14.21 21.30
N THR A 362 -8.43 -14.13 20.12
CA THR A 362 -9.23 -12.98 19.69
C THR A 362 -10.61 -13.00 20.36
N ARG A 363 -11.34 -11.88 20.35
CA ARG A 363 -12.72 -11.83 20.85
C ARG A 363 -13.65 -12.81 20.13
N PHE A 364 -13.43 -13.03 18.83
CA PHE A 364 -14.09 -14.11 18.07
C PHE A 364 -13.81 -15.51 18.66
N GLN A 365 -12.63 -15.73 19.25
CA GLN A 365 -12.23 -16.98 19.90
C GLN A 365 -12.50 -16.97 21.42
N GLY A 366 -13.32 -16.03 21.92
CA GLY A 366 -13.63 -15.90 23.35
C GLY A 366 -12.54 -15.19 24.17
N GLY A 367 -11.62 -14.47 23.53
CA GLY A 367 -10.62 -13.62 24.17
C GLY A 367 -11.20 -12.35 24.79
N ASP A 368 -10.40 -11.67 25.61
CA ASP A 368 -10.82 -10.51 26.42
C ASP A 368 -10.62 -9.14 25.73
N GLY A 369 -10.10 -9.11 24.49
CA GLY A 369 -9.71 -7.88 23.79
C GLY A 369 -8.21 -7.63 23.74
N THR A 370 -7.39 -8.43 24.43
CA THR A 370 -5.93 -8.26 24.45
C THR A 370 -5.31 -8.44 23.07
N ALA A 371 -5.78 -9.41 22.27
CA ALA A 371 -5.25 -9.64 20.93
C ALA A 371 -5.54 -8.45 19.98
N GLU A 372 -6.72 -7.85 20.12
CA GLU A 372 -7.16 -6.67 19.39
C GLU A 372 -6.34 -5.43 19.77
N ALA A 373 -6.08 -5.21 21.06
CA ALA A 373 -5.21 -4.14 21.54
C ALA A 373 -3.77 -4.29 21.00
N ARG A 374 -3.24 -5.52 20.99
CA ARG A 374 -1.92 -5.82 20.39
C ARG A 374 -1.89 -5.51 18.89
N TYR A 375 -2.94 -5.89 18.16
CA TYR A 375 -3.08 -5.55 16.76
C TYR A 375 -3.08 -4.03 16.54
N LEU A 376 -3.85 -3.29 17.34
CA LEU A 376 -3.94 -1.83 17.23
C LEU A 376 -2.59 -1.16 17.42
N GLU A 377 -1.74 -1.62 18.36
CA GLU A 377 -0.37 -1.10 18.50
C GLU A 377 0.46 -1.27 17.21
N THR A 378 0.20 -2.31 16.40
CA THR A 378 0.86 -2.47 15.08
C THR A 378 0.33 -1.48 14.05
N ALA A 379 -0.97 -1.19 14.06
CA ALA A 379 -1.61 -0.20 13.20
C ALA A 379 -1.21 1.23 13.58
N GLU A 380 -0.99 1.50 14.86
CA GLU A 380 -0.43 2.75 15.35
C GLU A 380 1.00 2.98 14.85
N LEU A 381 1.85 1.96 14.94
CA LEU A 381 3.23 2.06 14.44
C LEU A 381 3.23 2.32 12.93
N PHE A 382 2.37 1.59 12.21
CA PHE A 382 2.18 1.75 10.78
C PHE A 382 1.81 3.20 10.44
N THR A 383 0.77 3.75 11.08
CA THR A 383 0.32 5.14 10.89
C THR A 383 1.41 6.16 11.21
N ARG A 384 2.14 5.98 12.32
CA ARG A 384 3.26 6.86 12.70
C ARG A 384 4.35 6.89 11.63
N VAL A 385 4.70 5.74 11.08
CA VAL A 385 5.76 5.64 10.06
C VAL A 385 5.33 6.23 8.73
N PHE A 386 4.06 6.08 8.32
CA PHE A 386 3.52 6.77 7.15
C PHE A 386 3.52 8.29 7.31
N ASN A 387 3.13 8.81 8.47
CA ASN A 387 3.19 10.24 8.76
C ASN A 387 4.61 10.80 8.66
N LYS A 388 5.61 10.05 9.13
CA LYS A 388 7.02 10.43 8.94
C LYS A 388 7.41 10.49 7.47
N GLY A 389 7.00 9.52 6.66
CA GLY A 389 7.32 9.49 5.23
C GLY A 389 6.73 10.66 4.45
N SER A 390 5.46 11.00 4.67
CA SER A 390 4.86 12.19 4.04
C SER A 390 5.48 13.49 4.54
N SER A 391 5.83 13.57 5.83
CA SER A 391 6.52 14.75 6.38
C SER A 391 7.87 14.95 5.70
N TRP A 392 8.64 13.87 5.49
CA TRP A 392 9.91 13.94 4.79
C TRP A 392 9.77 14.48 3.36
N PHE A 393 8.85 13.93 2.57
CA PHE A 393 8.61 14.43 1.22
C PHE A 393 8.14 15.90 1.21
N TRP A 394 7.21 16.24 2.11
CA TRP A 394 6.58 17.55 2.10
C TRP A 394 7.44 18.67 2.67
N GLN A 395 8.23 18.38 3.72
CA GLN A 395 8.99 19.36 4.49
C GLN A 395 10.48 19.36 4.12
N GLU A 396 11.10 18.19 3.95
CA GLU A 396 12.53 18.09 3.62
C GLU A 396 12.77 18.15 2.10
N GLN A 397 12.05 17.34 1.32
CA GLN A 397 12.13 17.38 -0.15
C GLN A 397 11.34 18.55 -0.75
N GLN A 398 10.40 19.12 0.02
CA GLN A 398 9.57 20.27 -0.34
C GLN A 398 8.85 20.10 -1.68
N VAL A 399 8.34 18.91 -1.97
CA VAL A 399 7.67 18.61 -3.25
C VAL A 399 6.47 19.52 -3.50
N ASP A 400 6.21 19.87 -4.76
CA ASP A 400 5.04 20.63 -5.19
C ASP A 400 3.80 19.74 -5.33
N LEU A 401 4.01 18.48 -5.72
CA LEU A 401 3.01 17.42 -5.71
C LEU A 401 3.50 16.25 -4.86
N LEU A 402 2.72 15.85 -3.86
CA LEU A 402 2.90 14.56 -3.18
C LEU A 402 1.79 13.61 -3.63
N VAL A 403 2.16 12.51 -4.26
CA VAL A 403 1.26 11.39 -4.56
C VAL A 403 1.46 10.36 -3.46
N ASP A 404 0.41 10.01 -2.74
CA ASP A 404 0.46 9.23 -1.51
C ASP A 404 -0.61 8.13 -1.48
N TYR A 405 -0.34 7.05 -0.76
CA TYR A 405 -1.22 5.89 -0.65
C TYR A 405 -1.28 5.39 0.79
N PHE A 406 -2.47 5.02 1.28
CA PHE A 406 -2.64 4.45 2.62
C PHE A 406 -3.62 3.25 2.66
N PRO A 407 -3.15 2.03 3.00
CA PRO A 407 -3.92 0.78 2.88
C PRO A 407 -4.72 0.37 4.13
N LEU A 408 -4.64 1.11 5.23
CA LEU A 408 -5.01 0.57 6.55
C LEU A 408 -6.50 0.20 6.64
N GLY A 409 -7.38 0.99 6.02
CA GLY A 409 -8.83 0.76 6.01
C GLY A 409 -9.21 -0.54 5.29
N ASP A 410 -8.70 -0.74 4.07
CA ASP A 410 -8.86 -1.97 3.30
C ASP A 410 -8.37 -3.22 4.07
N SER A 411 -7.15 -3.15 4.62
CA SER A 411 -6.52 -4.27 5.32
C SER A 411 -7.38 -4.84 6.46
N ILE A 412 -8.01 -3.96 7.23
CA ILE A 412 -8.86 -4.38 8.35
C ILE A 412 -10.26 -4.77 7.88
N ASP A 413 -10.82 -4.06 6.90
CA ASP A 413 -12.17 -4.35 6.39
C ASP A 413 -12.24 -5.72 5.71
N HIS A 414 -11.19 -6.13 5.00
CA HIS A 414 -11.03 -7.51 4.54
C HIS A 414 -11.20 -8.52 5.68
N SER A 415 -10.62 -8.24 6.84
CA SER A 415 -10.62 -9.17 7.98
C SER A 415 -11.94 -9.18 8.74
N LEU A 416 -12.66 -8.04 8.79
CA LEU A 416 -13.74 -7.83 9.76
C LEU A 416 -15.13 -7.66 9.15
N LEU A 417 -15.25 -7.15 7.92
CA LEU A 417 -16.51 -6.59 7.43
C LEU A 417 -17.67 -7.59 7.46
N THR A 418 -17.44 -8.84 7.05
CA THR A 418 -18.48 -9.89 7.07
C THR A 418 -18.94 -10.24 8.49
N TYR A 419 -18.08 -10.16 9.50
CA TYR A 419 -18.47 -10.44 10.89
C TYR A 419 -19.42 -9.39 11.47
N MET A 420 -19.48 -8.21 10.86
CA MET A 420 -20.39 -7.12 11.22
C MET A 420 -21.73 -7.21 10.48
N ASP A 421 -21.87 -8.13 9.53
CA ASP A 421 -23.03 -8.24 8.66
C ASP A 421 -24.09 -9.17 9.26
N PRO A 422 -25.26 -8.66 9.69
CA PRO A 422 -26.31 -9.49 10.29
C PRO A 422 -26.98 -10.45 9.30
N THR A 423 -26.69 -10.33 8.00
CA THR A 423 -27.20 -11.25 6.97
C THR A 423 -26.31 -12.47 6.77
N TRP A 424 -25.09 -12.46 7.31
CA TRP A 424 -24.20 -13.63 7.27
C TRP A 424 -24.76 -14.74 8.19
N PRO A 425 -24.92 -15.99 7.73
CA PRO A 425 -25.45 -17.08 8.56
C PRO A 425 -24.66 -17.39 9.84
N GLY A 426 -23.38 -17.03 9.87
CA GLY A 426 -22.50 -17.18 11.04
C GLY A 426 -22.48 -15.96 11.97
N TYR A 427 -23.34 -14.96 11.74
CA TYR A 427 -23.39 -13.74 12.54
C TYR A 427 -23.71 -14.04 14.01
N ASP A 428 -22.94 -13.41 14.89
CA ASP A 428 -23.18 -13.36 16.32
C ASP A 428 -23.12 -11.88 16.74
N GLU A 429 -24.12 -11.43 17.51
CA GLU A 429 -24.28 -10.02 17.88
C GLU A 429 -23.08 -9.51 18.70
N ALA A 430 -22.61 -10.29 19.67
CA ALA A 430 -21.50 -9.88 20.54
C ALA A 430 -20.18 -9.83 19.76
N VAL A 431 -19.95 -10.78 18.85
CA VAL A 431 -18.80 -10.73 17.92
C VAL A 431 -18.92 -9.53 16.99
N GLY A 432 -20.10 -9.27 16.42
CA GLY A 432 -20.35 -8.13 15.53
C GLY A 432 -20.06 -6.79 16.19
N GLU A 433 -20.51 -6.59 17.43
CA GLU A 433 -20.20 -5.39 18.22
C GLU A 433 -18.68 -5.24 18.47
N ALA A 434 -18.02 -6.33 18.86
CA ALA A 434 -16.58 -6.35 19.09
C ALA A 434 -15.76 -6.03 17.83
N MET A 435 -16.16 -6.57 16.67
CA MET A 435 -15.49 -6.31 15.39
C MET A 435 -15.77 -4.89 14.90
N THR A 436 -16.97 -4.36 15.15
CA THR A 436 -17.31 -2.96 14.88
C THR A 436 -16.42 -2.02 15.70
N GLU A 437 -16.22 -2.29 16.99
CA GLU A 437 -15.32 -1.49 17.84
C GLU A 437 -13.89 -1.50 17.30
N LEU A 438 -13.34 -2.67 16.96
CA LEU A 438 -11.99 -2.82 16.42
C LEU A 438 -11.83 -2.12 15.06
N ARG A 439 -12.80 -2.32 14.16
CA ARG A 439 -12.83 -1.64 12.85
C ARG A 439 -12.82 -0.13 13.06
N ASN A 440 -13.69 0.39 13.93
CA ASN A 440 -13.81 1.82 14.17
C ASN A 440 -12.55 2.42 14.78
N LYS A 441 -11.87 1.72 15.71
CA LYS A 441 -10.55 2.15 16.23
C LYS A 441 -9.48 2.14 15.14
N THR A 442 -9.48 1.16 14.24
CA THR A 442 -8.53 1.15 13.12
C THR A 442 -8.78 2.29 12.14
N TRP A 443 -10.05 2.61 11.83
CA TRP A 443 -10.39 3.75 10.98
C TRP A 443 -10.14 5.12 11.64
N GLN A 444 -10.16 5.22 12.97
CA GLN A 444 -9.66 6.42 13.67
C GLN A 444 -8.17 6.68 13.38
N LEU A 445 -7.35 5.63 13.16
CA LEU A 445 -5.97 5.80 12.73
C LEU A 445 -5.86 6.28 11.27
N VAL A 446 -6.80 5.86 10.40
CA VAL A 446 -6.95 6.42 9.04
C VAL A 446 -7.33 7.90 9.10
N ASP A 447 -8.22 8.29 10.02
CA ASP A 447 -8.57 9.68 10.25
C ASP A 447 -7.38 10.52 10.71
N LEU A 448 -6.59 10.02 11.67
CA LEU A 448 -5.36 10.68 12.14
C LEU A 448 -4.30 10.80 11.04
N ARG A 449 -4.22 9.80 10.16
CA ARG A 449 -3.38 9.87 8.96
C ARG A 449 -3.83 11.00 8.05
N LEU A 450 -5.13 11.10 7.77
CA LEU A 450 -5.68 12.17 6.94
C LEU A 450 -5.47 13.54 7.59
N GLU A 451 -5.72 13.68 8.89
CA GLU A 451 -5.49 14.95 9.61
C GLU A 451 -4.04 15.43 9.47
N HIS A 452 -3.08 14.52 9.57
CA HIS A 452 -1.67 14.84 9.37
C HIS A 452 -1.41 15.42 7.97
N LEU A 453 -1.97 14.82 6.91
CA LEU A 453 -1.83 15.33 5.54
C LEU A 453 -2.54 16.67 5.34
N LEU A 454 -3.73 16.84 5.93
CA LEU A 454 -4.46 18.12 5.89
C LEU A 454 -3.64 19.23 6.57
N GLN A 455 -2.99 18.95 7.70
CA GLN A 455 -2.15 19.92 8.40
C GLN A 455 -0.91 20.28 7.56
N LEU A 456 -0.22 19.29 6.98
CA LEU A 456 0.91 19.54 6.06
C LEU A 456 0.50 20.47 4.91
N ALA A 457 -0.64 20.20 4.29
CA ALA A 457 -1.15 21.02 3.19
C ALA A 457 -1.54 22.43 3.67
N ALA A 458 -2.23 22.55 4.81
CA ALA A 458 -2.66 23.82 5.36
C ALA A 458 -1.49 24.75 5.69
N ASP A 459 -0.43 24.23 6.32
CA ASP A 459 0.78 24.99 6.68
C ASP A 459 1.50 25.57 5.44
N ALA A 460 1.30 24.95 4.28
CA ALA A 460 1.86 25.37 3.01
C ALA A 460 0.85 26.06 2.07
N ASN A 461 -0.37 26.35 2.55
CA ASN A 461 -1.48 26.88 1.75
C ASN A 461 -1.72 26.07 0.45
N ALA A 462 -1.65 24.75 0.57
CA ALA A 462 -1.85 23.77 -0.49
C ALA A 462 -3.26 23.17 -0.47
N ALA A 463 -3.60 22.42 -1.51
CA ALA A 463 -4.81 21.59 -1.55
C ALA A 463 -4.48 20.13 -1.20
N THR A 464 -5.43 19.43 -0.62
CA THR A 464 -5.44 17.97 -0.49
C THR A 464 -6.55 17.40 -1.36
N PHE A 465 -6.19 16.54 -2.30
CA PHE A 465 -7.12 15.72 -3.07
C PHE A 465 -7.22 14.35 -2.39
N VAL A 466 -8.38 14.06 -1.81
CA VAL A 466 -8.67 12.79 -1.12
C VAL A 466 -9.49 11.93 -2.06
N VAL A 467 -8.97 10.77 -2.37
CA VAL A 467 -9.55 9.80 -3.30
C VAL A 467 -9.49 8.42 -2.66
N GLY A 468 -10.39 7.53 -3.02
CA GLY A 468 -10.17 6.09 -2.83
C GLY A 468 -10.20 5.37 -4.18
N ASP A 469 -9.76 4.13 -4.20
CA ASP A 469 -9.62 3.28 -5.39
C ASP A 469 -10.84 2.36 -5.59
N HIS A 470 -11.47 1.91 -4.51
CA HIS A 470 -12.72 1.16 -4.50
C HIS A 470 -13.44 1.28 -3.15
N GLY A 471 -14.56 0.56 -3.01
CA GLY A 471 -15.21 0.28 -1.73
C GLY A 471 -15.04 -1.19 -1.33
N MET A 472 -15.94 -1.70 -0.49
CA MET A 472 -15.83 -3.06 0.08
C MET A 472 -17.23 -3.60 0.43
N ARG A 473 -17.41 -4.92 0.38
CA ARG A 473 -18.65 -5.59 0.79
C ARG A 473 -18.39 -6.95 1.42
N SER A 474 -19.28 -7.43 2.28
CA SER A 474 -19.21 -8.79 2.86
C SER A 474 -19.27 -9.90 1.81
N SER A 475 -18.51 -10.96 2.02
CA SER A 475 -18.60 -12.22 1.26
C SER A 475 -18.39 -13.44 2.14
N TRP A 476 -19.06 -14.54 1.80
CA TRP A 476 -18.90 -15.88 2.42
C TRP A 476 -19.24 -17.04 1.47
N MET A 477 -19.61 -16.74 0.23
CA MET A 477 -19.75 -17.72 -0.85
C MET A 477 -18.66 -17.50 -1.89
N GLU A 478 -18.17 -18.58 -2.48
CA GLU A 478 -17.16 -18.57 -3.53
C GLU A 478 -17.77 -19.02 -4.87
N PHE A 479 -17.59 -18.22 -5.91
CA PHE A 479 -17.82 -18.58 -7.30
C PHE A 479 -16.49 -18.91 -8.00
N LYS A 480 -16.44 -20.05 -8.70
CA LYS A 480 -15.26 -20.60 -9.38
C LYS A 480 -15.50 -20.63 -10.89
N PRO A 481 -15.26 -19.52 -11.62
CA PRO A 481 -15.52 -19.43 -13.06
C PRO A 481 -14.82 -20.51 -13.88
N ASN A 482 -13.59 -20.93 -13.53
CA ASN A 482 -12.91 -22.00 -14.27
C ASN A 482 -13.64 -23.35 -14.15
N VAL A 483 -14.19 -23.69 -12.98
CA VAL A 483 -14.98 -24.91 -12.80
C VAL A 483 -16.28 -24.83 -13.60
N LEU A 484 -16.92 -23.67 -13.67
CA LEU A 484 -18.10 -23.45 -14.52
C LEU A 484 -17.77 -23.68 -16.00
N LEU A 485 -16.65 -23.12 -16.48
CA LEU A 485 -16.19 -23.31 -17.86
C LEU A 485 -15.88 -24.79 -18.18
N GLN A 486 -15.36 -25.54 -17.21
CA GLN A 486 -15.13 -26.99 -17.37
C GLN A 486 -16.45 -27.76 -17.51
N GLN A 487 -17.43 -27.45 -16.66
CA GLN A 487 -18.76 -28.08 -16.73
C GLN A 487 -19.51 -27.73 -18.03
N ALA A 488 -19.27 -26.54 -18.58
CA ALA A 488 -19.80 -26.12 -19.88
C ALA A 488 -19.05 -26.72 -21.09
N GLY A 489 -17.97 -27.46 -20.88
CA GLY A 489 -17.15 -28.03 -21.96
C GLY A 489 -16.25 -27.01 -22.68
N LEU A 490 -16.07 -25.82 -22.11
CA LEU A 490 -15.27 -24.73 -22.67
C LEU A 490 -13.80 -24.74 -22.21
N GLN A 491 -13.53 -25.43 -21.10
CA GLN A 491 -12.21 -25.60 -20.53
C GLN A 491 -11.96 -27.08 -20.21
N VAL A 492 -10.75 -27.56 -20.50
CA VAL A 492 -10.32 -28.94 -20.27
C VAL A 492 -9.08 -28.92 -19.38
N LEU A 493 -9.01 -29.86 -18.44
CA LEU A 493 -7.82 -30.09 -17.63
C LEU A 493 -7.02 -31.28 -18.17
N ASP A 494 -5.68 -31.19 -18.09
CA ASP A 494 -4.77 -32.28 -18.39
C ASP A 494 -4.73 -33.32 -17.27
N ALA A 495 -3.94 -34.38 -17.45
CA ALA A 495 -3.78 -35.45 -16.46
C ALA A 495 -3.18 -34.99 -15.11
N ASN A 496 -2.57 -33.79 -15.06
CA ASN A 496 -2.01 -33.19 -13.85
C ASN A 496 -2.99 -32.20 -13.17
N GLY A 497 -4.18 -32.01 -13.74
CA GLY A 497 -5.16 -31.03 -13.25
C GLY A 497 -4.83 -29.58 -13.60
N MET A 498 -3.99 -29.37 -14.62
CA MET A 498 -3.67 -28.05 -15.18
C MET A 498 -4.54 -27.78 -16.42
N VAL A 499 -4.80 -26.52 -16.76
CA VAL A 499 -5.61 -26.19 -17.96
C VAL A 499 -4.87 -26.62 -19.23
N ASP A 500 -5.49 -27.50 -20.02
CA ASP A 500 -4.99 -27.90 -21.34
C ASP A 500 -5.44 -26.88 -22.40
N LEU A 501 -4.54 -25.98 -22.75
CA LEU A 501 -4.79 -24.92 -23.73
C LEU A 501 -4.97 -25.42 -25.16
N SER A 502 -4.54 -26.64 -25.48
CA SER A 502 -4.75 -27.21 -26.82
C SER A 502 -6.20 -27.70 -27.04
N GLN A 503 -6.97 -27.81 -25.95
CA GLN A 503 -8.37 -28.26 -25.96
C GLN A 503 -9.34 -27.26 -25.32
N SER A 504 -8.83 -26.24 -24.62
CA SER A 504 -9.65 -25.22 -23.95
C SER A 504 -9.90 -24.01 -24.86
N LYS A 505 -11.18 -23.67 -25.06
CA LYS A 505 -11.60 -22.49 -25.82
C LYS A 505 -11.60 -21.21 -24.99
N ALA A 506 -11.82 -21.30 -23.67
CA ALA A 506 -11.95 -20.15 -22.78
C ALA A 506 -11.34 -20.42 -21.39
N VAL A 507 -10.82 -19.36 -20.75
CA VAL A 507 -10.19 -19.42 -19.43
C VAL A 507 -10.50 -18.20 -18.58
N ALA A 508 -10.47 -18.33 -17.25
CA ALA A 508 -10.56 -17.22 -16.31
C ALA A 508 -9.27 -17.12 -15.45
N PRO A 509 -8.19 -16.52 -15.98
CA PRO A 509 -6.86 -16.64 -15.37
C PRO A 509 -6.71 -15.80 -14.10
N SER A 510 -7.37 -14.65 -14.03
CA SER A 510 -7.38 -13.75 -12.87
C SER A 510 -8.56 -14.01 -11.92
N GLY A 511 -9.60 -14.70 -12.39
CA GLY A 511 -10.86 -14.87 -11.65
C GLY A 511 -11.80 -13.67 -11.72
N HIS A 512 -11.52 -12.66 -12.55
CA HIS A 512 -12.39 -11.47 -12.71
C HIS A 512 -13.06 -11.37 -14.09
N TRP A 513 -12.56 -12.12 -15.07
CA TRP A 513 -13.10 -12.19 -16.42
C TRP A 513 -12.80 -13.55 -17.05
N VAL A 514 -13.48 -13.83 -18.16
CA VAL A 514 -13.16 -14.89 -19.10
C VAL A 514 -12.43 -14.29 -20.30
N THR A 515 -11.39 -14.96 -20.76
CA THR A 515 -10.68 -14.67 -22.01
C THR A 515 -10.80 -15.85 -22.96
N ILE A 516 -11.10 -15.56 -24.21
CA ILE A 516 -11.16 -16.55 -25.28
C ILE A 516 -9.74 -16.86 -25.75
N ASN A 517 -9.40 -18.14 -25.86
CA ASN A 517 -8.09 -18.66 -26.24
C ASN A 517 -7.89 -18.57 -27.76
N THR A 518 -7.91 -17.35 -28.30
CA THR A 518 -7.80 -17.09 -29.74
C THR A 518 -6.39 -17.33 -30.27
N THR A 519 -6.25 -17.52 -31.59
CA THR A 519 -4.95 -17.68 -32.27
C THR A 519 -4.02 -16.46 -32.20
N GLU A 520 -4.47 -15.35 -31.61
CA GLU A 520 -3.61 -14.21 -31.23
C GLU A 520 -2.69 -14.56 -30.05
N TRP A 521 -3.13 -15.45 -29.16
CA TRP A 521 -2.34 -15.93 -28.04
C TRP A 521 -1.38 -17.03 -28.47
N ARG A 522 -0.22 -17.12 -27.81
CA ARG A 522 0.72 -18.23 -28.05
C ARG A 522 0.05 -19.57 -27.76
N GLY A 523 -0.19 -20.35 -28.82
CA GLY A 523 -0.82 -21.67 -28.73
C GLY A 523 -2.33 -21.65 -28.57
N GLY A 524 -3.00 -20.52 -28.86
CA GLY A 524 -4.45 -20.46 -28.90
C GLY A 524 -5.04 -21.21 -30.10
N ILE A 525 -6.31 -21.62 -29.95
CA ILE A 525 -6.98 -22.56 -30.86
C ILE A 525 -8.26 -22.04 -31.47
N VAL A 526 -8.80 -20.92 -30.96
CA VAL A 526 -10.06 -20.34 -31.46
C VAL A 526 -9.74 -19.34 -32.55
N GLU A 527 -10.27 -19.54 -33.76
CA GLU A 527 -10.05 -18.59 -34.84
C GLU A 527 -10.85 -17.28 -34.61
N PRO A 528 -10.40 -16.14 -35.17
CA PRO A 528 -11.05 -14.85 -34.92
C PRO A 528 -12.54 -14.80 -35.25
N ASP A 529 -13.00 -15.53 -36.26
CA ASP A 529 -14.40 -15.63 -36.67
C ASP A 529 -15.25 -16.55 -35.80
N GLU A 530 -14.62 -17.46 -35.04
CA GLU A 530 -15.28 -18.32 -34.05
C GLU A 530 -15.45 -17.62 -32.68
N LYS A 531 -14.68 -16.56 -32.42
CA LYS A 531 -14.61 -15.89 -31.11
C LYS A 531 -15.99 -15.51 -30.56
N GLU A 532 -16.84 -14.89 -31.37
CA GLU A 532 -18.17 -14.44 -30.95
C GLU A 532 -19.09 -15.61 -30.56
N ALA A 533 -18.96 -16.76 -31.24
CA ALA A 533 -19.71 -17.96 -30.88
C ALA A 533 -19.27 -18.51 -29.51
N VAL A 534 -17.96 -18.52 -29.24
CA VAL A 534 -17.43 -18.93 -27.93
C VAL A 534 -17.84 -17.95 -26.82
N ILE A 535 -17.85 -16.63 -27.11
CA ILE A 535 -18.39 -15.63 -26.17
C ILE A 535 -19.86 -15.95 -25.83
N ALA A 536 -20.69 -16.27 -26.82
CA ALA A 536 -22.08 -16.63 -26.58
C ALA A 536 -22.22 -17.89 -25.69
N GLU A 537 -21.38 -18.91 -25.89
CA GLU A 537 -21.34 -20.11 -25.03
C GLU A 537 -20.95 -19.75 -23.58
N VAL A 538 -19.94 -18.87 -23.39
CA VAL A 538 -19.52 -18.38 -22.06
C VAL A 538 -20.64 -17.60 -21.38
N VAL A 539 -21.29 -16.69 -22.10
CA VAL A 539 -22.41 -15.87 -21.59
C VAL A 539 -23.56 -16.78 -21.16
N GLN A 540 -23.91 -17.79 -21.96
CA GLN A 540 -24.93 -18.76 -21.62
C GLN A 540 -24.57 -19.53 -20.33
N ALA A 541 -23.32 -19.96 -20.18
CA ALA A 541 -22.87 -20.64 -18.97
C ALA A 541 -22.96 -19.75 -17.73
N LEU A 542 -22.51 -18.49 -17.81
CA LEU A 542 -22.57 -17.52 -16.72
C LEU A 542 -24.02 -17.18 -16.32
N GLN A 543 -24.90 -16.93 -17.31
CA GLN A 543 -26.31 -16.63 -17.06
C GLN A 543 -27.09 -17.85 -16.52
N GLY A 544 -26.64 -19.06 -16.82
CA GLY A 544 -27.20 -20.31 -16.31
C GLY A 544 -26.65 -20.75 -14.96
N ALA A 545 -25.67 -20.04 -14.39
CA ALA A 545 -25.05 -20.41 -13.12
C ALA A 545 -26.02 -20.20 -11.96
N ALA A 546 -26.30 -21.28 -11.24
CA ALA A 546 -27.21 -21.29 -10.08
C ALA A 546 -26.58 -22.05 -8.91
N ASP A 547 -26.94 -21.65 -7.69
CA ASP A 547 -26.55 -22.39 -6.48
C ASP A 547 -27.39 -23.67 -6.31
N SER A 548 -27.14 -24.42 -5.23
CA SER A 548 -27.86 -25.67 -4.95
C SER A 548 -29.35 -25.48 -4.64
N GLU A 549 -29.79 -24.26 -4.32
CA GLU A 549 -31.18 -23.89 -4.06
C GLU A 549 -31.86 -23.27 -5.30
N GLY A 550 -31.12 -23.09 -6.40
CA GLY A 550 -31.59 -22.45 -7.63
C GLY A 550 -31.50 -20.92 -7.62
N GLY A 551 -30.80 -20.33 -6.64
CA GLY A 551 -30.50 -18.91 -6.56
C GLY A 551 -29.49 -18.46 -7.62
N SER A 552 -29.58 -17.21 -8.05
CA SER A 552 -28.67 -16.64 -9.06
C SER A 552 -27.29 -16.40 -8.46
N VAL A 553 -26.24 -16.90 -9.11
CA VAL A 553 -24.84 -16.67 -8.71
C VAL A 553 -24.28 -15.41 -9.37
N ILE A 554 -24.75 -15.12 -10.59
CA ILE A 554 -24.35 -13.99 -11.42
C ILE A 554 -25.56 -13.07 -11.60
N GLU A 555 -25.43 -11.80 -11.27
CA GLU A 555 -26.48 -10.79 -11.47
C GLU A 555 -26.48 -10.25 -12.89
N ARG A 556 -25.27 -10.07 -13.45
CA ARG A 556 -25.09 -9.48 -14.77
C ARG A 556 -23.81 -9.97 -15.42
N VAL A 557 -23.87 -10.11 -16.75
CA VAL A 557 -22.72 -10.41 -17.61
C VAL A 557 -22.48 -9.20 -18.52
N TYR A 558 -21.22 -8.90 -18.77
CA TYR A 558 -20.77 -7.79 -19.61
C TYR A 558 -19.80 -8.33 -20.67
N ILE A 559 -20.09 -8.10 -21.94
CA ILE A 559 -19.17 -8.36 -23.04
C ILE A 559 -18.36 -7.08 -23.27
N ALA A 560 -17.03 -7.18 -23.24
CA ALA A 560 -16.15 -6.01 -23.24
C ALA A 560 -16.34 -5.11 -24.46
N SER A 561 -16.55 -5.70 -25.65
CA SER A 561 -16.79 -4.96 -26.90
C SER A 561 -18.11 -4.18 -26.91
N GLU A 562 -19.07 -4.57 -26.07
CA GLU A 562 -20.39 -3.92 -25.96
C GLU A 562 -20.41 -2.82 -24.89
N HIS A 563 -19.39 -2.78 -24.02
CA HIS A 563 -19.33 -1.90 -22.85
C HIS A 563 -18.01 -1.08 -22.77
N PRO A 564 -17.62 -0.34 -23.83
CA PRO A 564 -16.39 0.46 -23.83
C PRO A 564 -16.42 1.59 -22.78
N GLU A 565 -17.59 2.04 -22.32
CA GLU A 565 -17.76 3.08 -21.30
C GLU A 565 -17.23 2.68 -19.91
N LEU A 566 -17.02 1.37 -19.69
CA LEU A 566 -16.47 0.80 -18.45
C LEU A 566 -14.95 0.66 -18.50
N GLY A 567 -14.31 0.88 -19.66
CA GLY A 567 -12.85 0.77 -19.78
C GLY A 567 -12.30 -0.65 -19.59
N ILE A 568 -13.14 -1.65 -19.87
CA ILE A 568 -12.82 -3.08 -19.74
C ILE A 568 -12.31 -3.67 -21.05
N GLY A 569 -11.53 -4.74 -20.94
CA GLY A 569 -10.92 -5.41 -22.09
C GLY A 569 -9.53 -4.87 -22.40
N GLY A 570 -9.32 -4.42 -23.64
CA GLY A 570 -8.00 -4.01 -24.12
C GLY A 570 -7.02 -5.18 -24.30
N ALA A 571 -5.71 -4.88 -24.37
CA ALA A 571 -4.69 -5.89 -24.63
C ALA A 571 -4.46 -6.82 -23.43
N ALA A 572 -4.48 -6.29 -22.21
CA ALA A 572 -4.19 -7.05 -21.00
C ALA A 572 -5.42 -7.56 -20.22
N GLY A 573 -6.64 -7.14 -20.59
CA GLY A 573 -7.90 -7.60 -20.00
C GLY A 573 -8.56 -8.74 -20.78
N GLY A 574 -9.73 -9.17 -20.29
CA GLY A 574 -10.55 -10.24 -20.88
C GLY A 574 -11.65 -9.81 -21.83
N ASP A 575 -12.48 -10.78 -22.22
CA ASP A 575 -13.56 -10.62 -23.20
C ASP A 575 -14.95 -10.56 -22.53
N VAL A 576 -15.18 -11.34 -21.46
CA VAL A 576 -16.45 -11.40 -20.75
C VAL A 576 -16.24 -11.21 -19.25
N TYR A 577 -16.96 -10.27 -18.66
CA TYR A 577 -16.91 -9.90 -17.24
C TYR A 577 -18.27 -10.14 -16.61
N TRP A 578 -18.36 -10.13 -15.28
CA TRP A 578 -19.61 -10.34 -14.57
C TRP A 578 -19.70 -9.52 -13.29
N SER A 579 -20.93 -9.39 -12.78
CA SER A 579 -21.23 -9.00 -11.40
C SER A 579 -21.77 -10.22 -10.68
N GLU A 580 -21.13 -10.62 -9.60
CA GLU A 580 -21.62 -11.68 -8.72
C GLU A 580 -22.84 -11.20 -7.92
N ALA A 581 -23.71 -12.14 -7.54
CA ALA A 581 -24.77 -11.90 -6.58
C ALA A 581 -24.21 -11.52 -5.20
N ASP A 582 -25.03 -10.86 -4.39
CA ASP A 582 -24.78 -10.62 -2.97
C ASP A 582 -24.18 -11.85 -2.27
N ASN A 583 -23.22 -11.64 -1.35
CA ASN A 583 -22.44 -12.64 -0.60
C ASN A 583 -21.37 -13.45 -1.36
N TYR A 584 -21.40 -13.45 -2.70
CA TYR A 584 -20.40 -14.14 -3.51
C TYR A 584 -19.13 -13.30 -3.70
N ARG A 585 -18.01 -14.04 -3.79
CA ARG A 585 -16.74 -13.58 -4.34
C ARG A 585 -16.21 -14.56 -5.38
N SER A 586 -15.55 -14.06 -6.41
CA SER A 586 -14.91 -14.91 -7.41
C SER A 586 -13.49 -15.33 -7.03
N SER A 587 -13.08 -16.51 -7.46
CA SER A 587 -11.69 -16.95 -7.39
C SER A 587 -11.18 -17.50 -8.71
N ARG A 588 -9.86 -17.66 -8.81
CA ARG A 588 -9.21 -18.29 -9.98
C ARG A 588 -9.11 -19.81 -9.88
N SER A 589 -9.77 -20.45 -8.90
CA SER A 589 -9.63 -21.90 -8.67
C SER A 589 -10.05 -22.69 -9.91
N THR A 590 -9.18 -23.59 -10.37
CA THR A 590 -9.48 -24.60 -11.39
C THR A 590 -9.96 -25.92 -10.78
N ARG A 591 -10.05 -26.00 -9.45
CA ARG A 591 -10.32 -27.23 -8.68
C ARG A 591 -11.65 -27.15 -7.95
N GLY A 592 -12.30 -28.31 -7.82
CA GLY A 592 -13.53 -28.53 -7.07
C GLY A 592 -14.61 -29.18 -7.93
N ASP A 593 -15.50 -29.95 -7.29
CA ASP A 593 -16.59 -30.64 -7.99
C ASP A 593 -17.73 -29.69 -8.41
N GLN A 594 -17.86 -28.56 -7.72
CA GLN A 594 -18.88 -27.54 -7.92
C GLN A 594 -18.25 -26.16 -8.14
N TYR A 595 -18.88 -25.35 -9.01
CA TYR A 595 -18.46 -23.96 -9.24
C TYR A 595 -18.95 -22.99 -8.17
N VAL A 596 -19.79 -23.43 -7.23
CA VAL A 596 -20.18 -22.71 -6.02
C VAL A 596 -19.71 -23.49 -4.80
N ALA A 597 -19.18 -22.79 -3.80
CA ALA A 597 -18.87 -23.37 -2.49
C ALA A 597 -19.00 -22.33 -1.36
N GLU A 598 -19.28 -22.78 -0.15
CA GLU A 598 -19.06 -21.97 1.05
C GLU A 598 -17.56 -21.69 1.23
N THR A 599 -17.24 -20.52 1.78
CA THR A 599 -15.86 -20.11 2.03
C THR A 599 -15.78 -19.25 3.29
N SER A 600 -14.56 -19.05 3.80
CA SER A 600 -14.38 -18.24 5.01
C SER A 600 -14.93 -16.82 4.83
N PRO A 601 -15.60 -16.25 5.84
CA PRO A 601 -16.09 -14.88 5.78
C PRO A 601 -14.93 -13.90 5.53
N LEU A 602 -15.12 -12.97 4.59
CA LEU A 602 -14.12 -11.94 4.25
C LEU A 602 -14.83 -10.71 3.65
N GLY A 603 -14.35 -9.51 3.99
CA GLY A 603 -14.62 -8.34 3.16
C GLY A 603 -14.03 -8.56 1.76
N TRP A 604 -14.79 -8.23 0.73
CA TRP A 604 -14.42 -8.43 -0.67
C TRP A 604 -14.78 -7.22 -1.52
N HIS A 605 -13.92 -6.96 -2.49
CA HIS A 605 -14.08 -6.00 -3.58
C HIS A 605 -13.79 -6.74 -4.90
N SER A 606 -13.75 -6.08 -6.05
CA SER A 606 -13.68 -6.68 -7.42
C SER A 606 -15.00 -6.86 -8.16
N ARG A 607 -16.12 -6.37 -7.60
CA ARG A 607 -17.41 -6.38 -8.29
C ARG A 607 -17.49 -5.33 -9.41
N ALA A 608 -18.62 -5.31 -10.11
CA ALA A 608 -18.92 -4.29 -11.10
C ALA A 608 -18.71 -2.87 -10.56
N SER A 609 -18.11 -2.00 -11.37
CA SER A 609 -17.82 -0.62 -10.96
C SER A 609 -19.08 0.21 -10.69
N THR A 610 -20.24 -0.27 -11.13
CA THR A 610 -21.54 0.36 -10.90
C THR A 610 -22.20 -0.05 -9.58
N ASP A 611 -21.63 -1.00 -8.84
CA ASP A 611 -22.14 -1.40 -7.52
C ASP A 611 -21.95 -0.26 -6.50
N PRO A 612 -23.02 0.22 -5.83
CA PRO A 612 -22.93 1.24 -4.79
C PRO A 612 -21.95 0.94 -3.65
N TYR A 613 -21.71 -0.33 -3.32
CA TYR A 613 -20.73 -0.71 -2.31
C TYR A 613 -19.28 -0.62 -2.80
N MET A 614 -19.06 -0.60 -4.12
CA MET A 614 -17.73 -0.41 -4.72
C MET A 614 -17.42 1.06 -5.00
N GLN A 615 -18.42 1.94 -4.93
CA GLN A 615 -18.22 3.38 -5.06
C GLN A 615 -17.18 3.90 -4.05
N THR A 616 -16.49 4.96 -4.42
CA THR A 616 -15.49 5.61 -3.59
C THR A 616 -15.69 7.13 -3.63
N VAL A 617 -14.68 7.92 -3.26
CA VAL A 617 -14.76 9.37 -3.13
C VAL A 617 -13.78 10.08 -4.06
N THR A 618 -14.13 11.31 -4.45
CA THR A 618 -13.18 12.29 -4.98
C THR A 618 -13.50 13.63 -4.34
N CYS A 619 -12.61 14.11 -3.48
CA CYS A 619 -12.76 15.36 -2.74
C CYS A 619 -11.52 16.22 -2.88
N ALA A 620 -11.69 17.53 -2.90
CA ALA A 620 -10.65 18.53 -2.76
C ALA A 620 -10.91 19.40 -1.52
N TYR A 621 -9.89 19.59 -0.69
CA TYR A 621 -9.97 20.37 0.55
C TYR A 621 -8.75 21.29 0.67
N GLY A 622 -8.90 22.48 1.28
CA GLY A 622 -7.83 23.48 1.34
C GLY A 622 -7.60 24.17 -0.02
N GLY A 623 -6.47 24.86 -0.20
CA GLY A 623 -6.07 25.46 -1.49
C GLY A 623 -7.09 26.37 -2.18
N GLY A 624 -8.00 26.99 -1.41
CA GLY A 624 -9.07 27.85 -1.92
C GLY A 624 -10.36 27.13 -2.33
N PHE A 625 -10.46 25.81 -2.19
CA PHE A 625 -11.73 25.09 -2.38
C PHE A 625 -12.72 25.44 -1.26
N THR A 626 -14.00 25.47 -1.61
CA THR A 626 -15.12 25.69 -0.67
C THR A 626 -16.06 24.49 -0.69
N SER A 627 -16.87 24.33 0.36
CA SER A 627 -17.83 23.23 0.44
C SER A 627 -18.77 23.24 -0.76
N LYS A 628 -18.74 22.16 -1.53
CA LYS A 628 -19.51 21.99 -2.77
C LYS A 628 -19.67 20.51 -3.04
N ARG A 629 -20.85 20.09 -3.50
CA ARG A 629 -21.05 18.73 -4.02
C ARG A 629 -21.48 18.78 -5.48
N ILE A 630 -20.74 18.08 -6.32
CA ILE A 630 -20.98 17.98 -7.76
C ILE A 630 -21.41 16.55 -8.12
N PRO A 631 -22.00 16.31 -9.32
CA PRO A 631 -22.36 14.96 -9.75
C PRO A 631 -21.18 13.99 -9.73
N ALA A 632 -21.50 12.70 -9.79
CA ALA A 632 -20.52 11.62 -9.76
C ALA A 632 -19.37 11.79 -10.77
N SER A 633 -18.18 11.35 -10.36
CA SER A 633 -16.95 11.31 -11.17
C SER A 633 -16.51 9.88 -11.45
N LYS A 634 -15.44 9.74 -12.23
CA LYS A 634 -14.69 8.49 -12.39
C LYS A 634 -13.26 8.67 -11.87
N LEU A 635 -12.60 7.59 -11.50
CA LEU A 635 -11.19 7.66 -11.06
C LEU A 635 -10.25 8.27 -12.09
N ILE A 636 -10.55 8.08 -13.38
CA ILE A 636 -9.79 8.67 -14.49
C ILE A 636 -9.84 10.20 -14.53
N ASP A 637 -10.79 10.83 -13.84
CA ASP A 637 -10.93 12.28 -13.78
C ASP A 637 -9.95 12.92 -12.76
N VAL A 638 -9.28 12.12 -11.92
CA VAL A 638 -8.43 12.62 -10.84
C VAL A 638 -7.14 13.25 -11.38
N ALA A 639 -6.34 12.51 -12.15
CA ALA A 639 -5.09 13.02 -12.71
C ALA A 639 -5.25 14.35 -13.47
N PRO A 640 -6.18 14.50 -14.43
CA PRO A 640 -6.38 15.79 -15.11
C PRO A 640 -6.84 16.90 -14.16
N THR A 641 -7.64 16.60 -13.14
CA THR A 641 -8.07 17.59 -12.14
C THR A 641 -6.89 18.13 -11.34
N VAL A 642 -6.00 17.26 -10.87
CA VAL A 642 -4.80 17.64 -10.12
C VAL A 642 -3.81 18.39 -11.03
N SER A 643 -3.63 17.95 -12.27
CA SER A 643 -2.82 18.64 -13.27
C SER A 643 -3.29 20.07 -13.54
N ASP A 644 -4.59 20.26 -13.75
CA ASP A 644 -5.17 21.60 -13.96
C ASP A 644 -4.98 22.49 -12.73
N TYR A 645 -5.17 21.96 -11.51
CA TYR A 645 -4.96 22.72 -10.27
C TYR A 645 -3.50 23.16 -10.14
N LEU A 646 -2.55 22.32 -10.54
CA LEU A 646 -1.12 22.63 -10.54
C LEU A 646 -0.67 23.38 -11.80
N ARG A 647 -1.58 23.71 -12.72
CA ARG A 647 -1.30 24.37 -14.01
C ARG A 647 -0.21 23.66 -14.82
N MET A 648 -0.27 22.34 -14.83
CA MET A 648 0.61 21.48 -15.61
C MET A 648 -0.21 20.66 -16.61
N PRO A 649 0.40 20.14 -17.69
CA PRO A 649 -0.29 19.23 -18.58
C PRO A 649 -0.82 18.00 -17.84
N ALA A 650 -2.00 17.53 -18.23
CA ALA A 650 -2.47 16.19 -17.86
C ALA A 650 -1.54 15.11 -18.45
N PRO A 651 -1.50 13.91 -17.87
CA PRO A 651 -0.80 12.79 -18.48
C PRO A 651 -1.24 12.52 -19.92
N ARG A 652 -0.27 12.16 -20.77
CA ARG A 652 -0.48 12.05 -22.23
C ARG A 652 -1.62 11.13 -22.67
N HIS A 653 -1.92 10.13 -21.86
CA HIS A 653 -2.89 9.06 -22.16
C HIS A 653 -4.22 9.26 -21.46
N THR A 654 -4.41 10.39 -20.77
CA THR A 654 -5.63 10.68 -20.03
C THR A 654 -6.85 10.66 -20.94
N GLN A 655 -7.88 9.94 -20.50
CA GLN A 655 -9.22 9.90 -21.09
C GLN A 655 -10.25 10.62 -20.22
N GLY A 656 -9.93 10.84 -18.94
CA GLY A 656 -10.80 11.56 -18.01
C GLY A 656 -10.86 13.06 -18.30
N ARG A 657 -11.81 13.72 -17.66
CA ARG A 657 -11.96 15.18 -17.72
C ARG A 657 -11.52 15.81 -16.40
N SER A 658 -11.02 17.03 -16.47
CA SER A 658 -10.80 17.82 -15.26
C SER A 658 -12.14 18.21 -14.62
N LEU A 659 -12.27 17.95 -13.33
CA LEU A 659 -13.38 18.36 -12.48
C LEU A 659 -13.15 19.75 -11.89
N LEU A 660 -11.97 20.33 -12.06
CA LEU A 660 -11.59 21.60 -11.41
C LEU A 660 -12.59 22.74 -11.67
N PRO A 661 -13.12 22.95 -12.90
CA PRO A 661 -14.11 24.01 -13.15
C PRO A 661 -15.40 23.82 -12.36
N ASP A 662 -15.79 22.57 -12.11
CA ASP A 662 -17.00 22.22 -11.36
C ASP A 662 -16.74 22.25 -9.85
N LEU A 663 -15.51 21.94 -9.40
CA LEU A 663 -15.13 21.92 -7.98
C LEU A 663 -14.83 23.32 -7.40
N ARG A 664 -14.38 24.28 -8.21
CA ARG A 664 -14.07 25.65 -7.76
C ARG A 664 -15.29 26.59 -7.71
#